data_AF-A0A2V9CE84-F1
#
_entry.id   AF-A0A2V9CE84-F1
#
_cell.length_a   1.000
_cell.length_b   1.000
_cell.length_c   1.000
_cell.angle_alpha   90.00
_cell.angle_beta   90.00
_cell.angle_gamma   90.00
#
_symmetry.space_group_name_H-M   'P 1'
#
loop_
_entity.id
_entity.type
_entity.pdbx_description
1 polymer ?
#
loop_
_entity_poly.entity_id
_entity_poly.type
_entity_poly.pdbx_seq_one_letter_code
_entity_poly.pdbx_strand_id
1 'polypeptide(L)'
;MVAIAAKNYWSNAWRDVQSLGIPAFAFIFAQLIGGLPLLPYALLRWHSDDFFRFVCFLTVALCASVLKVRLPGIKATMSANFLFILVGILDLSYSETVLMGCLGGLVQTLWHANPRPRPIQWLFNLANLALSITAAELVFHSKVVAGVGFRWPLLMAAAATTYFAFNTISVSGVIAMTEKRNPVHVWKECYLWAFPYYLLGALIACGVSAINRLVDWQFGLLAFPVVYLIYRSYRTYLNRLEAQKKHAEEIAALHLRTIEALSLAIEAKDHSTHDHLRRVQVYATEIGQDLGLNHDQLNAIRAAAMLHDIGKLAVPEHILSKPGRLTPEEFEKMKIHPIVGAEILDRVQFPYPVVPIVRSHHEKWDGSGYPDGLKREAIPIGARILSAVDCFDALASERPYRQAMTPQESMNTLSAEKGRSFDPRVIEVMERRYLEFEEMVNSTETERRRLDIAPKVDRPATPSSGFAEVTNDAEVRATSFLTSIISARQEAQLLFELAQTLANALSLKETLSVVAIRLKQLIPHDSIAFFVCQEGILIPEYVHGVDYELFSSVRIPLGQGLSGWVARNEKPITNGNPAAEILHLGKTSRVTGLQSALCVPLRGREGVAGVLTLYCREKNSFTKEHLRMLLAASSKLGVSVENALRYEKAQSTASTDF
;
A
#
# COMPACT_ATOMS: atom_id res chain seq x y z
N MET A 1 4.28 36.76 15.02
CA MET A 1 4.45 37.01 13.57
C MET A 1 4.25 35.70 12.83
N VAL A 2 3.28 35.64 11.91
CA VAL A 2 3.05 34.45 11.09
C VAL A 2 4.13 34.42 10.00
N ALA A 3 5.20 33.66 10.17
CA ALA A 3 6.04 33.34 9.02
C ALA A 3 5.29 32.26 8.26
N ILE A 4 4.97 32.56 7.02
CA ILE A 4 4.25 31.62 6.18
C ILE A 4 5.18 30.45 5.87
N ALA A 5 4.86 29.28 6.43
CA ALA A 5 5.41 28.02 5.99
C ALA A 5 4.44 27.39 4.99
N ALA A 6 4.00 28.16 3.99
CA ALA A 6 3.20 27.61 2.92
C ALA A 6 4.14 27.04 1.84
N LYS A 7 4.66 25.86 2.16
CA LYS A 7 5.54 25.04 1.32
C LYS A 7 4.99 24.81 -0.10
N ASN A 8 3.68 25.00 -0.32
CA ASN A 8 3.01 24.86 -1.62
C ASN A 8 2.40 26.15 -2.21
N TYR A 9 2.15 27.21 -1.41
CA TYR A 9 1.63 28.47 -1.96
C TYR A 9 2.75 29.39 -2.44
N TRP A 10 3.92 29.33 -1.79
CA TRP A 10 5.08 30.18 -2.10
C TRP A 10 5.98 29.61 -3.21
N SER A 11 5.85 28.33 -3.56
CA SER A 11 6.79 27.65 -4.44
C SER A 11 6.48 27.74 -5.93
N ASN A 12 5.21 27.92 -6.32
CA ASN A 12 4.81 27.80 -7.73
C ASN A 12 4.60 29.16 -8.41
N ALA A 13 4.01 30.14 -7.73
CA ALA A 13 3.64 31.41 -8.37
C ALA A 13 4.79 32.44 -8.47
N TRP A 14 5.89 32.19 -7.74
CA TRP A 14 7.07 33.06 -7.69
C TRP A 14 8.29 32.45 -8.38
N ARG A 15 8.13 31.43 -9.24
CA ARG A 15 9.25 30.82 -9.97
C ARG A 15 9.92 31.82 -10.92
N ASP A 16 9.15 32.73 -11.51
CA ASP A 16 9.68 33.83 -12.32
C ASP A 16 9.19 35.18 -11.78
N VAL A 17 10.07 36.18 -11.67
CA VAL A 17 9.62 37.55 -11.38
C VAL A 17 8.68 38.05 -12.49
N GLN A 18 8.78 37.47 -13.68
CA GLN A 18 7.89 37.68 -14.83
C GLN A 18 6.49 37.04 -14.66
N SER A 19 6.28 36.09 -13.74
CA SER A 19 4.96 35.50 -13.47
C SER A 19 4.11 36.29 -12.47
N LEU A 20 4.68 37.35 -11.87
CA LEU A 20 3.95 38.25 -10.99
C LEU A 20 3.13 39.23 -11.83
N GLY A 21 1.81 39.19 -11.69
CA GLY A 21 0.95 40.19 -12.31
C GLY A 21 1.36 41.61 -11.88
N ILE A 22 1.22 42.57 -12.80
CA ILE A 22 1.49 44.01 -12.58
C ILE A 22 0.91 44.53 -11.25
N PRO A 23 -0.32 44.15 -10.83
CA PRO A 23 -0.88 44.62 -9.55
C PRO A 23 -0.10 44.15 -8.32
N ALA A 24 0.39 42.91 -8.32
CA ALA A 24 1.17 42.36 -7.21
C ALA A 24 2.54 43.05 -7.09
N PHE A 25 3.18 43.31 -8.23
CA PHE A 25 4.46 44.02 -8.27
C PHE A 25 4.32 45.47 -7.78
N ALA A 26 3.30 46.19 -8.25
CA ALA A 26 3.01 47.56 -7.82
C ALA A 26 2.72 47.64 -6.31
N PHE A 27 1.94 46.70 -5.77
CA PHE A 27 1.63 46.64 -4.35
C PHE A 27 2.89 46.38 -3.48
N ILE A 28 3.74 45.46 -3.91
CA ILE A 28 5.00 45.18 -3.20
C ILE A 28 5.92 46.39 -3.24
N PHE A 29 6.04 47.06 -4.39
CA PHE A 29 6.88 48.24 -4.51
C PHE A 29 6.35 49.40 -3.65
N ALA A 30 5.04 49.60 -3.58
CA ALA A 30 4.42 50.59 -2.69
C ALA A 30 4.74 50.32 -1.21
N GLN A 31 4.68 49.05 -0.78
CA GLN A 31 5.04 48.63 0.57
C GLN A 31 6.54 48.84 0.86
N LEU A 32 7.41 48.54 -0.11
CA LEU A 32 8.85 48.78 0.01
C LEU A 32 9.15 50.28 0.15
N ILE A 33 8.56 51.14 -0.68
CA ILE A 33 8.74 52.60 -0.59
C ILE A 33 8.25 53.13 0.76
N GLY A 34 7.12 52.65 1.26
CA GLY A 34 6.58 53.09 2.54
C GLY A 34 7.39 52.60 3.75
N GLY A 35 7.87 51.35 3.72
CA GLY A 35 8.42 50.70 4.91
C GLY A 35 9.94 50.73 5.04
N LEU A 36 10.69 50.59 3.95
CA LEU A 36 12.17 50.59 4.03
C LEU A 36 12.75 51.88 4.59
N PRO A 37 12.26 53.09 4.23
CA PRO A 37 12.77 54.35 4.78
C PRO A 37 12.56 54.53 6.28
N LEU A 38 11.63 53.78 6.89
CA LEU A 38 11.36 53.86 8.33
C LEU A 38 12.53 53.33 9.17
N LEU A 39 13.31 52.38 8.64
CA LEU A 39 14.51 51.85 9.30
C LEU A 39 15.66 52.88 9.40
N PRO A 40 16.14 53.49 8.31
CA PRO A 40 17.14 54.55 8.41
C PRO A 40 16.59 55.77 9.16
N TYR A 41 15.29 56.09 9.05
CA TYR A 41 14.67 57.14 9.86
C TYR A 41 14.76 56.84 11.37
N ALA A 42 14.46 55.60 11.77
CA ALA A 42 14.59 55.15 13.16
C ALA A 42 16.05 55.18 13.65
N LEU A 43 17.02 54.82 12.80
CA LEU A 43 18.45 54.88 13.13
C LEU A 43 18.98 56.30 13.24
N LEU A 44 18.54 57.21 12.37
CA LEU A 44 18.95 58.63 12.38
C LEU A 44 18.43 59.38 13.61
N ARG A 45 17.29 58.95 14.16
CA ARG A 45 16.68 59.51 15.38
C ARG A 45 16.84 58.57 16.57
N TRP A 46 17.96 57.86 16.64
CA TRP A 46 18.21 56.91 17.71
C TRP A 46 18.15 57.60 19.08
N HIS A 47 17.24 57.13 19.92
CA HIS A 47 17.16 57.53 21.32
C HIS A 47 16.98 56.28 22.16
N SER A 48 17.85 56.13 23.16
CA SER A 48 17.85 54.97 24.06
C SER A 48 18.11 55.48 25.47
N ASP A 49 17.14 55.26 26.35
CA ASP A 49 17.27 55.62 27.77
C ASP A 49 18.27 54.71 28.48
N ASP A 50 18.29 53.43 28.10
CA ASP A 50 19.17 52.40 28.62
C ASP A 50 19.54 51.44 27.48
N PHE A 51 20.73 51.65 26.92
CA PHE A 51 21.25 50.84 25.82
C PHE A 51 21.45 49.37 26.24
N PHE A 52 21.77 49.12 27.51
CA PHE A 52 21.98 47.76 28.01
C PHE A 52 20.66 47.00 28.11
N ARG A 53 19.59 47.66 28.60
CA ARG A 53 18.22 47.14 28.55
C ARG A 53 17.83 46.75 27.13
N PHE A 54 18.05 47.64 26.16
CA PHE A 54 17.74 47.37 24.76
C PHE A 54 18.47 46.12 24.22
N VAL A 55 19.78 46.01 24.45
CA VAL A 55 20.57 44.85 23.97
C VAL A 55 20.06 43.53 24.58
N CYS A 56 19.65 43.54 25.85
CA CYS A 56 19.08 42.35 26.49
C CYS A 56 17.75 41.94 25.85
N PHE A 57 16.81 42.88 25.68
CA PHE A 57 15.53 42.60 25.03
C PHE A 57 15.69 42.19 23.57
N LEU A 58 16.62 42.83 22.83
CA LEU A 58 16.95 42.45 21.46
C LEU A 58 17.44 41.00 21.40
N THR A 59 18.40 40.61 22.26
CA THR A 59 18.95 39.25 22.28
C THR A 59 17.86 38.21 22.54
N VAL A 60 17.02 38.46 23.53
CA VAL A 60 15.89 37.58 23.86
C VAL A 60 14.88 37.51 22.72
N ALA A 61 14.54 38.63 22.09
CA ALA A 61 13.63 38.68 20.95
C ALA A 61 14.17 37.92 19.73
N LEU A 62 15.48 37.99 19.46
CA LEU A 62 16.13 37.21 18.40
C LEU A 62 16.08 35.71 18.70
N CYS A 63 16.39 35.30 19.94
CA CYS A 63 16.26 33.91 20.37
C CYS A 63 14.80 33.41 20.27
N ALA A 64 13.83 34.21 20.71
CA ALA A 64 12.41 33.89 20.60
C ALA A 64 11.93 33.82 19.14
N SER A 65 12.55 34.61 18.25
CA SER A 65 12.24 34.61 16.82
C SER A 65 12.60 33.29 16.12
N VAL A 66 13.52 32.51 16.70
CA VAL A 66 13.87 31.16 16.25
C VAL A 66 12.80 30.13 16.63
N LEU A 67 12.02 30.37 17.70
CA LEU A 67 11.01 29.46 18.22
C LEU A 67 9.73 29.50 17.37
N LYS A 68 9.78 28.81 16.21
CA LYS A 68 8.64 28.68 15.29
C LYS A 68 7.76 27.50 15.69
N VAL A 69 6.46 27.74 15.79
CA VAL A 69 5.42 26.71 15.97
C VAL A 69 4.65 26.56 14.68
N ARG A 70 4.53 25.33 14.15
CA ARG A 70 3.57 24.99 13.09
C ARG A 70 2.27 24.58 13.76
N LEU A 71 1.15 25.05 13.24
CA LEU A 71 -0.15 24.69 13.78
C LEU A 71 -0.79 23.57 12.96
N PRO A 72 -1.46 22.60 13.61
CA PRO A 72 -2.15 21.52 12.92
C PRO A 72 -3.21 22.07 11.96
N GLY A 73 -3.28 21.52 10.74
CA GLY A 73 -4.31 21.89 9.75
C GLY A 73 -4.04 23.18 8.97
N ILE A 74 -3.02 23.98 9.33
CA ILE A 74 -2.72 25.26 8.66
C ILE A 74 -1.25 25.31 8.27
N LYS A 75 -0.96 25.68 7.01
CA LYS A 75 0.41 25.82 6.47
C LYS A 75 1.08 27.14 6.91
N ALA A 76 0.92 27.52 8.17
CA ALA A 76 1.43 28.77 8.73
C ALA A 76 2.29 28.47 9.97
N THR A 77 3.39 29.21 10.15
CA THR A 77 4.16 29.17 11.40
C THR A 77 3.95 30.44 12.19
N MET A 78 3.75 30.34 13.50
CA MET A 78 3.78 31.48 14.40
C MET A 78 5.09 31.52 15.16
N SER A 79 5.72 32.70 15.18
CA SER A 79 6.85 33.03 16.05
C SER A 79 6.39 33.94 17.19
N ALA A 80 7.03 33.80 18.35
CA ALA A 80 6.86 34.64 19.52
C ALA A 80 7.37 36.09 19.33
N ASN A 81 8.01 36.44 18.20
CA ASN A 81 8.53 37.80 17.92
C ASN A 81 7.49 38.92 18.15
N PHE A 82 6.21 38.69 17.84
CA PHE A 82 5.18 39.71 18.04
C PHE A 82 4.99 40.11 19.51
N LEU A 83 5.20 39.18 20.45
CA LEU A 83 5.09 39.48 21.88
C LEU A 83 6.14 40.52 22.29
N PHE A 84 7.37 40.36 21.80
CA PHE A 84 8.47 41.29 22.06
C PHE A 84 8.23 42.65 21.40
N ILE A 85 7.63 42.68 20.21
CA ILE A 85 7.20 43.94 19.58
C ILE A 85 6.20 44.68 20.49
N LEU A 86 5.19 43.98 21.04
CA LEU A 86 4.21 44.61 21.94
C LEU A 86 4.81 45.08 23.26
N VAL A 87 5.77 44.34 23.82
CA VAL A 87 6.56 44.79 24.99
C VAL A 87 7.41 46.02 24.62
N GLY A 88 8.02 46.03 23.44
CA GLY A 88 8.80 47.16 22.94
C GLY A 88 7.98 48.45 22.85
N ILE A 89 6.74 48.38 22.34
CA ILE A 89 5.84 49.56 22.27
C ILE A 89 5.59 50.18 23.66
N LEU A 90 5.66 49.41 24.76
CA LEU A 90 5.45 49.90 26.12
C LEU A 90 6.72 50.41 26.80
N ASP A 91 7.82 49.67 26.64
CA ASP A 91 8.99 49.80 27.51
C ASP A 91 10.26 50.24 26.75
N LEU A 92 10.24 50.28 25.41
CA LEU A 92 11.35 50.68 24.56
C LEU A 92 10.97 51.90 23.71
N SER A 93 11.98 52.59 23.17
CA SER A 93 11.74 53.69 22.24
C SER A 93 11.27 53.18 20.88
N TYR A 94 10.73 54.09 20.06
CA TYR A 94 10.38 53.81 18.66
C TYR A 94 11.51 53.12 17.91
N SER A 95 12.71 53.70 17.99
CA SER A 95 13.88 53.23 17.24
C SER A 95 14.31 51.83 17.67
N GLU A 96 14.23 51.55 18.97
CA GLU A 96 14.53 50.25 19.54
C GLU A 96 13.51 49.19 19.11
N THR A 97 12.22 49.53 19.17
CA THR A 97 11.11 48.60 18.85
C THR A 97 11.09 48.21 17.38
N VAL A 98 11.25 49.18 16.47
CA VAL A 98 11.30 48.92 15.03
C VAL A 98 12.51 48.06 14.69
N LEU A 99 13.70 48.39 15.24
CA LEU A 99 14.91 47.63 14.97
C LEU A 99 14.80 46.19 15.47
N MET A 100 14.33 46.00 16.71
CA MET A 100 14.12 44.68 17.30
C MET A 100 13.12 43.84 16.52
N GLY A 101 11.95 44.41 16.19
CA GLY A 101 10.91 43.69 15.46
C GLY A 101 11.34 43.28 14.04
N CYS A 102 12.06 44.16 13.35
CA CYS A 102 12.61 43.93 12.02
C CYS A 102 13.73 42.89 12.00
N LEU A 103 14.71 42.98 12.92
CA LEU A 103 15.77 41.98 13.04
C LEU A 103 15.21 40.60 13.45
N GLY A 104 14.26 40.56 14.38
CA GLY A 104 13.53 39.34 14.73
C GLY A 104 12.79 38.74 13.53
N GLY A 105 12.14 39.58 12.71
CA GLY A 105 11.49 39.18 11.47
C GLY A 105 12.44 38.64 10.41
N LEU A 106 13.63 39.21 10.28
CA LEU A 106 14.69 38.72 9.38
C LEU A 106 15.20 37.36 9.84
N VAL A 107 15.52 37.20 11.13
CA VAL A 107 15.90 35.89 11.69
C VAL A 107 14.80 34.88 11.43
N GLN A 108 13.54 35.25 11.67
CA GLN A 108 12.41 34.38 11.40
C GLN A 108 12.28 34.01 9.91
N THR A 109 12.59 34.91 8.98
CA THR A 109 12.45 34.64 7.54
C THR A 109 13.63 33.82 6.99
N LEU A 110 14.85 34.04 7.50
CA LEU A 110 16.07 33.43 6.97
C LEU A 110 16.47 32.12 7.70
N TRP A 111 16.16 31.99 8.99
CA TRP A 111 16.61 30.86 9.80
C TRP A 111 15.87 29.56 9.45
N HIS A 112 16.62 28.53 9.03
CA HIS A 112 16.11 27.22 8.62
C HIS A 112 14.98 27.28 7.57
N ALA A 113 15.01 28.26 6.67
CA ALA A 113 14.09 28.35 5.55
C ALA A 113 14.48 27.35 4.44
N ASN A 114 13.56 26.44 4.13
CA ASN A 114 13.72 25.50 3.02
C ASN A 114 12.43 25.46 2.19
N PRO A 115 12.43 25.98 0.94
CA PRO A 115 13.55 26.61 0.22
C PRO A 115 13.96 27.99 0.76
N ARG A 116 15.15 28.47 0.38
CA ARG A 116 15.63 29.82 0.78
C ARG A 116 14.74 30.92 0.16
N PRO A 117 14.30 31.93 0.92
CA PRO A 117 13.46 33.00 0.40
C PRO A 117 14.23 33.91 -0.56
N ARG A 118 13.55 34.43 -1.58
CA ARG A 118 14.14 35.39 -2.53
C ARG A 118 14.32 36.77 -1.89
N PRO A 119 15.24 37.61 -2.39
CA PRO A 119 15.45 38.98 -1.91
C PRO A 119 14.17 39.79 -1.72
N ILE A 120 13.30 39.79 -2.74
CA ILE A 120 12.04 40.52 -2.73
C ILE A 120 11.10 40.09 -1.59
N GLN A 121 11.14 38.83 -1.18
CA GLN A 121 10.24 38.26 -0.17
C GLN A 121 10.63 38.71 1.25
N TRP A 122 11.91 38.62 1.59
CA TRP A 122 12.36 39.07 2.91
C TRP A 122 12.42 40.60 2.99
N LEU A 123 12.67 41.31 1.88
CA LEU A 123 12.54 42.78 1.81
C LEU A 123 11.09 43.23 2.02
N PHE A 124 10.12 42.55 1.38
CA PHE A 124 8.70 42.83 1.58
C PHE A 124 8.28 42.60 3.04
N ASN A 125 8.67 41.46 3.63
CA ASN A 125 8.36 41.16 5.03
C ASN A 125 8.97 42.18 5.99
N LEU A 126 10.19 42.63 5.71
CA LEU A 126 10.90 43.65 6.49
C LEU A 126 10.17 45.00 6.42
N ALA A 127 9.80 45.46 5.22
CA ALA A 127 9.06 46.71 5.03
C ALA A 127 7.66 46.67 5.65
N ASN A 128 6.95 45.55 5.48
CA ASN A 128 5.63 45.33 6.08
C ASN A 128 5.69 45.34 7.61
N LEU A 129 6.73 44.73 8.20
CA LEU A 129 6.95 44.80 9.65
C LEU A 129 7.19 46.22 10.13
N ALA A 130 8.09 46.95 9.48
CA ALA A 130 8.38 48.34 9.85
C ALA A 130 7.10 49.18 9.85
N LEU A 131 6.30 49.10 8.77
CA LEU A 131 5.00 49.78 8.66
C LEU A 131 4.01 49.35 9.75
N SER A 132 3.91 48.06 10.02
CA SER A 132 2.98 47.52 11.01
C SER A 132 3.35 47.96 12.44
N ILE A 133 4.65 47.99 12.76
CA ILE A 133 5.15 48.45 14.06
C ILE A 133 4.89 49.95 14.22
N THR A 134 5.25 50.76 13.22
CA THR A 134 5.04 52.21 13.25
C THR A 134 3.54 52.57 13.35
N ALA A 135 2.68 51.87 12.61
CA ALA A 135 1.23 52.08 12.71
C ALA A 135 0.68 51.75 14.10
N ALA A 136 1.13 50.63 14.69
CA ALA A 136 0.72 50.24 16.04
C ALA A 136 1.21 51.23 17.11
N GLU A 137 2.45 51.70 16.98
CA GLU A 137 3.01 52.68 17.91
C GLU A 137 2.31 54.05 17.81
N LEU A 138 1.98 54.50 16.59
CA LEU A 138 1.20 55.72 16.38
C LEU A 138 -0.17 55.64 17.04
N VAL A 139 -0.83 54.47 16.97
CA VAL A 139 -2.12 54.24 17.63
C VAL A 139 -1.96 54.25 19.15
N PHE A 140 -0.91 53.63 19.69
CA PHE A 140 -0.65 53.58 21.12
C PHE A 140 -0.38 54.98 21.72
N HIS A 141 0.41 55.80 21.03
CA HIS A 141 0.78 57.15 21.46
C HIS A 141 -0.19 58.26 20.98
N SER A 142 -1.29 57.89 20.32
CA SER A 142 -2.24 58.86 19.79
C SER A 142 -3.00 59.58 20.91
N LYS A 143 -2.80 60.90 20.99
CA LYS A 143 -3.56 61.78 21.90
C LYS A 143 -5.05 61.82 21.58
N VAL A 144 -5.44 61.56 20.33
CA VAL A 144 -6.85 61.51 19.89
C VAL A 144 -7.54 60.28 20.48
N VAL A 145 -6.90 59.11 20.41
CA VAL A 145 -7.47 57.86 20.94
C VAL A 145 -7.50 57.87 22.47
N ALA A 146 -6.46 58.43 23.11
CA ALA A 146 -6.45 58.65 24.55
C ALA A 146 -7.56 59.62 25.00
N GLY A 147 -7.86 60.65 24.19
CA GLY A 147 -8.93 61.62 24.45
C GLY A 147 -10.35 61.05 24.38
N VAL A 148 -10.56 59.91 23.71
CA VAL A 148 -11.84 59.18 23.64
C VAL A 148 -12.09 58.32 24.90
N GLY A 149 -11.18 58.34 25.88
CA GLY A 149 -11.33 57.66 27.18
C GLY A 149 -10.67 56.27 27.27
N PHE A 150 -9.88 55.88 26.26
CA PHE A 150 -9.13 54.63 26.29
C PHE A 150 -7.97 54.70 27.29
N ARG A 151 -8.00 53.85 28.31
CA ARG A 151 -6.86 53.65 29.23
C ARG A 151 -5.79 52.79 28.57
N TRP A 152 -4.56 52.86 29.10
CA TRP A 152 -3.37 52.19 28.55
C TRP A 152 -3.54 50.70 28.17
N PRO A 153 -4.31 49.84 28.87
CA PRO A 153 -4.49 48.45 28.43
C PRO A 153 -5.37 48.32 27.18
N LEU A 154 -6.37 49.19 27.04
CA LEU A 154 -7.23 49.21 25.86
C LEU A 154 -6.51 49.85 24.66
N LEU A 155 -5.63 50.83 24.90
CA LEU A 155 -4.72 51.35 23.87
C LEU A 155 -3.78 50.27 23.37
N MET A 156 -3.27 49.39 24.26
CA MET A 156 -2.45 48.27 23.85
C MET A 156 -3.25 47.22 23.05
N ALA A 157 -4.49 46.92 23.43
CA ALA A 157 -5.36 46.07 22.63
C ALA A 157 -5.62 46.66 21.23
N ALA A 158 -5.80 47.98 21.14
CA ALA A 158 -5.94 48.69 19.86
C ALA A 158 -4.64 48.65 19.04
N ALA A 159 -3.48 48.87 19.66
CA ALA A 159 -2.17 48.77 19.01
C ALA A 159 -1.90 47.35 18.48
N ALA A 160 -2.20 46.31 19.27
CA ALA A 160 -2.07 44.92 18.84
C ALA A 160 -3.04 44.56 17.71
N THR A 161 -4.25 45.10 17.72
CA THR A 161 -5.22 44.95 16.63
C THR A 161 -4.72 45.63 15.35
N THR A 162 -4.18 46.84 15.46
CA THR A 162 -3.57 47.57 14.34
C THR A 162 -2.37 46.82 13.76
N TYR A 163 -1.46 46.36 14.62
CA TYR A 163 -0.31 45.55 14.22
C TYR A 163 -0.76 44.28 13.49
N PHE A 164 -1.73 43.55 14.06
CA PHE A 164 -2.29 42.36 13.45
C PHE A 164 -2.90 42.65 12.08
N ALA A 165 -3.75 43.67 11.98
CA ALA A 165 -4.43 44.04 10.73
C ALA A 165 -3.42 44.45 9.65
N PHE A 166 -2.53 45.41 9.92
CA PHE A 166 -1.53 45.87 8.96
C PHE A 166 -0.61 44.74 8.49
N ASN A 167 -0.11 43.93 9.42
CA ASN A 167 0.83 42.87 9.09
C ASN A 167 0.16 41.76 8.26
N THR A 168 -1.06 41.34 8.63
CA THR A 168 -1.72 40.19 7.98
C THR A 168 -2.49 40.56 6.71
N ILE A 169 -3.11 41.75 6.64
CA ILE A 169 -3.81 42.23 5.44
C ILE A 169 -2.81 42.40 4.30
N SER A 170 -1.66 43.05 4.55
CA SER A 170 -0.63 43.24 3.52
C SER A 170 -0.11 41.92 2.96
N VAL A 171 0.15 40.95 3.84
CA VAL A 171 0.62 39.62 3.44
C VAL A 171 -0.47 38.84 2.68
N SER A 172 -1.72 38.86 3.15
CA SER A 172 -2.84 38.23 2.45
C SER A 172 -3.14 38.87 1.09
N GLY A 173 -2.95 40.18 0.95
CA GLY A 173 -3.13 40.92 -0.29
C GLY A 173 -2.17 40.47 -1.37
N VAL A 174 -0.87 40.32 -1.03
CA VAL A 174 0.13 39.77 -1.96
C VAL A 174 -0.22 38.35 -2.40
N ILE A 175 -0.62 37.48 -1.45
CA ILE A 175 -1.01 36.10 -1.74
C ILE A 175 -2.22 36.06 -2.68
N ALA A 176 -3.26 36.82 -2.35
CA ALA A 176 -4.49 36.87 -3.13
C ALA A 176 -4.27 37.41 -4.55
N MET A 177 -3.43 38.45 -4.72
CA MET A 177 -3.05 38.97 -6.04
C MET A 177 -2.22 37.98 -6.85
N THR A 178 -1.37 37.21 -6.17
CA THR A 178 -0.52 36.19 -6.80
C THR A 178 -1.34 34.98 -7.26
N GLU A 179 -2.34 34.58 -6.49
CA GLU A 179 -3.19 33.41 -6.73
C GLU A 179 -4.51 33.73 -7.46
N LYS A 180 -4.77 35.01 -7.76
CA LYS A 180 -6.04 35.50 -8.32
C LYS A 180 -7.26 35.10 -7.47
N ARG A 181 -7.12 35.07 -6.15
CA ARG A 181 -8.20 34.77 -5.18
C ARG A 181 -8.71 36.07 -4.54
N ASN A 182 -9.87 36.00 -3.89
CA ASN A 182 -10.40 37.13 -3.12
C ASN A 182 -9.54 37.37 -1.85
N PRO A 183 -8.99 38.57 -1.63
CA PRO A 183 -8.11 38.87 -0.49
C PRO A 183 -8.80 38.72 0.88
N VAL A 184 -10.08 39.07 0.99
CA VAL A 184 -10.84 38.93 2.24
C VAL A 184 -11.02 37.46 2.60
N HIS A 185 -11.26 36.61 1.59
CA HIS A 185 -11.41 35.18 1.80
C HIS A 185 -10.08 34.54 2.27
N VAL A 186 -8.98 34.86 1.58
CA VAL A 186 -7.62 34.40 1.96
C VAL A 186 -7.26 34.86 3.37
N TRP A 187 -7.58 36.11 3.73
CA TRP A 187 -7.32 36.64 5.06
C TRP A 187 -8.11 35.92 6.16
N LYS A 188 -9.41 35.68 5.95
CA LYS A 188 -10.26 34.94 6.89
C LYS A 188 -9.80 33.50 7.07
N GLU A 189 -9.47 32.81 5.98
CA GLU A 189 -9.01 31.43 5.96
C GLU A 189 -7.65 31.27 6.66
N CYS A 190 -6.71 32.19 6.42
CA CYS A 190 -5.32 32.04 6.85
C CYS A 190 -4.97 32.72 8.18
N TYR A 191 -5.64 33.82 8.57
CA TYR A 191 -5.17 34.68 9.67
C TYR A 191 -6.20 34.98 10.75
N LEU A 192 -7.51 34.95 10.47
CA LEU A 192 -8.53 35.38 11.44
C LEU A 192 -8.46 34.58 12.76
N TRP A 193 -8.18 33.28 12.68
CA TRP A 193 -8.00 32.41 13.86
C TRP A 193 -6.81 32.84 14.74
N ALA A 194 -5.84 33.57 14.19
CA ALA A 194 -4.67 34.03 14.94
C ALA A 194 -4.96 35.28 15.79
N PHE A 195 -6.04 36.02 15.51
CA PHE A 195 -6.36 37.29 16.17
C PHE A 195 -6.45 37.21 17.71
N PRO A 196 -7.15 36.21 18.32
CA PRO A 196 -7.21 36.11 19.78
C PRO A 196 -5.84 35.97 20.45
N TYR A 197 -4.87 35.35 19.77
CA TYR A 197 -3.51 35.19 20.30
C TYR A 197 -2.73 36.52 20.32
N TYR A 198 -3.04 37.47 19.43
CA TYR A 198 -2.45 38.81 19.46
C TYR A 198 -3.02 39.66 20.61
N LEU A 199 -4.32 39.53 20.89
CA LEU A 199 -4.94 40.15 22.06
C LEU A 199 -4.41 39.54 23.38
N LEU A 200 -4.24 38.22 23.43
CA LEU A 200 -3.60 37.56 24.56
C LEU A 200 -2.14 38.03 24.73
N GLY A 201 -1.40 38.19 23.63
CA GLY A 201 -0.06 38.76 23.64
C GLY A 201 -0.02 40.19 24.18
N ALA A 202 -1.00 41.02 23.84
CA ALA A 202 -1.15 42.37 24.40
C ALA A 202 -1.37 42.34 25.93
N LEU A 203 -2.20 41.42 26.42
CA LEU A 203 -2.41 41.23 27.85
C LEU A 203 -1.12 40.80 28.57
N ILE A 204 -0.35 39.86 27.98
CA ILE A 204 0.94 39.43 28.50
C ILE A 204 1.95 40.60 28.50
N ALA A 205 2.02 41.37 27.41
CA ALA A 205 2.90 42.53 27.31
C ALA A 205 2.58 43.59 28.37
N CYS A 206 1.29 43.87 28.61
CA CYS A 206 0.84 44.73 29.71
C CYS A 206 1.29 44.20 31.07
N GLY A 207 1.18 42.89 31.31
CA GLY A 207 1.66 42.25 32.54
C GLY A 207 3.17 42.38 32.72
N VAL A 208 3.94 42.13 31.66
CA VAL A 208 5.41 42.28 31.67
C VAL A 208 5.80 43.74 31.95
N SER A 209 5.17 44.71 31.28
CA SER A 209 5.44 46.14 31.54
C SER A 209 5.05 46.57 32.95
N ALA A 210 3.93 46.05 33.49
CA ALA A 210 3.55 46.31 34.88
C ALA A 210 4.59 45.78 35.88
N ILE A 211 5.13 44.58 35.65
CA ILE A 211 6.22 44.01 36.46
C ILE A 211 7.49 44.86 36.35
N ASN A 212 7.86 45.26 35.12
CA ASN A 212 9.03 46.10 34.87
C ASN A 212 8.96 47.44 35.61
N ARG A 213 7.76 48.01 35.80
CA ARG A 213 7.54 49.24 36.58
C ARG A 213 7.57 49.02 38.10
N LEU A 214 7.33 47.80 38.59
CA LEU A 214 7.26 47.48 40.02
C LEU A 214 8.60 47.03 40.61
N VAL A 215 9.42 46.29 39.85
CA VAL A 215 10.63 45.61 40.38
C VAL A 215 11.88 45.82 39.51
N ASP A 216 11.79 46.61 38.43
CA ASP A 216 12.80 46.83 37.37
C ASP A 216 12.72 45.90 36.15
N TRP A 217 13.28 46.38 35.04
CA TRP A 217 13.20 45.77 33.70
C TRP A 217 13.85 44.39 33.59
N GLN A 218 14.74 44.04 34.52
CA GLN A 218 15.46 42.77 34.53
C GLN A 218 14.49 41.58 34.69
N PHE A 219 13.40 41.77 35.43
CA PHE A 219 12.38 40.74 35.63
C PHE A 219 11.58 40.44 34.36
N GLY A 220 11.47 41.41 33.44
CA GLY A 220 10.88 41.21 32.12
C GLY A 220 11.59 40.13 31.30
N LEU A 221 12.89 39.88 31.55
CA LEU A 221 13.65 38.81 30.89
C LEU A 221 13.18 37.41 31.31
N LEU A 222 12.56 37.25 32.48
CA LEU A 222 11.99 35.98 32.94
C LEU A 222 10.77 35.54 32.11
N ALA A 223 10.20 36.43 31.29
CA ALA A 223 9.17 36.06 30.33
C ALA A 223 9.68 35.03 29.31
N PHE A 224 10.97 35.07 28.95
CA PHE A 224 11.51 34.17 27.94
C PHE A 224 11.56 32.69 28.35
N PRO A 225 12.08 32.30 29.53
CA PRO A 225 11.96 30.93 30.03
C PRO A 225 10.52 30.42 30.04
N VAL A 226 9.55 31.26 30.43
CA VAL A 226 8.13 30.89 30.43
C VAL A 226 7.61 30.65 29.02
N VAL A 227 7.89 31.57 28.08
CA VAL A 227 7.54 31.42 26.66
C VAL A 227 8.19 30.17 26.05
N TYR A 228 9.44 29.88 26.42
CA TYR A 228 10.15 28.68 25.99
C TYR A 228 9.51 27.39 26.55
N LEU A 229 9.11 27.36 27.82
CA LEU A 229 8.41 26.21 28.42
C LEU A 229 7.05 25.97 27.77
N ILE A 230 6.28 27.03 27.52
CA ILE A 230 5.01 26.95 26.77
C ILE A 230 5.27 26.41 25.37
N TYR A 231 6.27 26.95 24.67
CA TYR A 231 6.70 26.47 23.35
C TYR A 231 7.06 24.98 23.37
N ARG A 232 7.89 24.54 24.32
CA ARG A 232 8.35 23.16 24.45
C ARG A 232 7.19 22.21 24.77
N SER A 233 6.31 22.61 25.69
CA SER A 233 5.11 21.86 26.06
C SER A 233 4.18 21.69 24.85
N TYR A 234 3.86 22.80 24.17
CA TYR A 234 2.99 22.79 23.01
C TYR A 234 3.57 21.95 21.86
N ARG A 235 4.87 22.08 21.57
CA ARG A 235 5.55 21.27 20.55
C ARG A 235 5.53 19.78 20.88
N THR A 236 5.69 19.42 22.15
CA THR A 236 5.62 18.01 22.60
C THR A 236 4.20 17.47 22.44
N TYR A 237 3.19 18.26 22.79
CA TYR A 237 1.77 17.90 22.61
C TYR A 237 1.43 17.67 21.14
N LEU A 238 1.85 18.58 20.25
CA LEU A 238 1.61 18.44 18.81
C LEU A 238 2.29 17.21 18.22
N ASN A 239 3.54 16.94 18.60
CA ASN A 239 4.25 15.74 18.13
C ASN A 239 3.55 14.45 18.59
N ARG A 240 2.97 14.43 19.80
CA ARG A 240 2.19 13.28 20.28
C ARG A 240 0.91 13.09 19.48
N LEU A 241 0.21 14.18 19.15
CA LEU A 241 -1.01 14.14 18.35
C LEU A 241 -0.74 13.62 16.93
N GLU A 242 0.34 14.10 16.30
CA GLU A 242 0.78 13.59 14.99
C GLU A 242 1.16 12.11 15.05
N ALA A 243 1.89 11.68 16.09
CA ALA A 243 2.26 10.29 16.29
C ALA A 243 1.03 9.38 16.52
N GLN A 244 0.06 9.82 17.33
CA GLN A 244 -1.20 9.10 17.55
C GLN A 244 -2.00 8.95 16.26
N LYS A 245 -2.12 10.04 15.49
CA LYS A 245 -2.80 10.01 14.19
C LYS A 245 -2.13 9.01 13.24
N LYS A 246 -0.80 9.09 13.11
CA LYS A 246 -0.04 8.20 12.24
C LYS A 246 -0.18 6.74 12.69
N HIS A 247 -0.13 6.48 13.99
CA HIS A 247 -0.30 5.14 14.53
C HIS A 247 -1.70 4.57 14.24
N ALA A 248 -2.75 5.39 14.35
CA ALA A 248 -4.10 5.00 13.98
C ALA A 248 -4.23 4.68 12.48
N GLU A 249 -3.61 5.49 11.60
CA GLU A 249 -3.56 5.23 10.16
C GLU A 249 -2.80 3.92 9.85
N GLU A 250 -1.67 3.66 10.51
CA GLU A 250 -0.89 2.43 10.37
C GLU A 250 -1.68 1.19 10.83
N ILE A 251 -2.42 1.28 11.95
CA ILE A 251 -3.30 0.20 12.43
C ILE A 251 -4.44 -0.06 11.45
N ALA A 252 -5.11 0.99 10.96
CA ALA A 252 -6.18 0.84 9.98
C ALA A 252 -5.69 0.18 8.68
N ALA A 253 -4.51 0.58 8.20
CA ALA A 253 -3.88 -0.04 7.03
C ALA A 253 -3.50 -1.50 7.27
N LEU A 254 -3.00 -1.84 8.46
CA LEU A 254 -2.70 -3.22 8.83
C LEU A 254 -3.97 -4.08 8.87
N HIS A 255 -5.08 -3.56 9.41
CA HIS A 255 -6.37 -4.27 9.41
C HIS A 255 -6.85 -4.54 7.98
N LEU A 256 -6.81 -3.55 7.08
CA LEU A 256 -7.20 -3.75 5.68
C LEU A 256 -6.33 -4.80 4.98
N ARG A 257 -5.00 -4.74 5.16
CA ARG A 257 -4.09 -5.75 4.59
C ARG A 257 -4.33 -7.15 5.16
N THR A 258 -4.71 -7.24 6.43
CA THR A 258 -5.05 -8.53 7.06
C THR A 258 -6.35 -9.09 6.48
N ILE A 259 -7.36 -8.24 6.27
CA ILE A 259 -8.62 -8.62 5.60
C ILE A 259 -8.34 -9.10 4.18
N GLU A 260 -7.54 -8.37 3.42
CA GLU A 260 -7.14 -8.73 2.05
C GLU A 260 -6.37 -10.06 2.02
N ALA A 261 -5.45 -10.29 2.98
CA ALA A 261 -4.73 -11.56 3.10
C ALA A 261 -5.65 -12.74 3.44
N LEU A 262 -6.63 -12.56 4.33
CA LEU A 262 -7.63 -13.58 4.65
C LEU A 262 -8.53 -13.87 3.45
N SER A 263 -8.96 -12.82 2.76
CA SER A 263 -9.73 -12.86 1.52
C SER A 263 -9.03 -13.71 0.44
N LEU A 264 -7.76 -13.41 0.16
CA LEU A 264 -6.90 -14.20 -0.74
C LEU A 264 -6.78 -15.67 -0.33
N ALA A 265 -6.70 -15.97 0.97
CA ALA A 265 -6.63 -17.34 1.45
C ALA A 265 -7.93 -18.13 1.23
N ILE A 266 -9.09 -17.46 1.25
CA ILE A 266 -10.39 -18.06 0.93
C ILE A 266 -10.51 -18.32 -0.57
N GLU A 267 -10.11 -17.36 -1.42
CA GLU A 267 -10.10 -17.51 -2.89
C GLU A 267 -9.32 -18.74 -3.34
N ALA A 268 -8.15 -18.95 -2.72
CA ALA A 268 -7.31 -20.10 -3.05
C ALA A 268 -7.99 -21.46 -2.78
N LYS A 269 -9.01 -21.50 -1.92
CA LYS A 269 -9.85 -22.68 -1.68
C LYS A 269 -11.04 -22.78 -2.64
N ASP A 270 -11.61 -21.64 -3.06
CA ASP A 270 -12.88 -21.58 -3.81
C ASP A 270 -12.71 -21.53 -5.34
N HIS A 271 -11.47 -21.57 -5.85
CA HIS A 271 -11.15 -21.37 -7.28
C HIS A 271 -11.71 -20.07 -7.88
N SER A 272 -12.09 -19.10 -7.05
CA SER A 272 -12.51 -17.76 -7.47
C SER A 272 -11.28 -16.91 -7.83
N THR A 273 -11.45 -15.98 -8.76
CA THR A 273 -10.35 -15.12 -9.23
C THR A 273 -10.22 -13.87 -8.35
N HIS A 274 -8.99 -13.45 -8.06
CA HIS A 274 -8.70 -12.18 -7.36
C HIS A 274 -9.41 -10.96 -7.97
N ASP A 275 -9.65 -10.99 -9.28
CA ASP A 275 -10.33 -9.91 -9.99
C ASP A 275 -11.82 -9.81 -9.60
N HIS A 276 -12.47 -10.90 -9.20
CA HIS A 276 -13.86 -10.92 -8.76
C HIS A 276 -14.07 -10.08 -7.51
N LEU A 277 -13.33 -10.35 -6.42
CA LEU A 277 -13.53 -9.63 -5.15
C LEU A 277 -13.26 -8.14 -5.30
N ARG A 278 -12.31 -7.77 -6.15
CA ARG A 278 -12.02 -6.38 -6.48
C ARG A 278 -13.18 -5.71 -7.22
N ARG A 279 -13.72 -6.33 -8.28
CA ARG A 279 -14.87 -5.80 -9.02
C ARG A 279 -16.08 -5.63 -8.11
N VAL A 280 -16.39 -6.66 -7.33
CA VAL A 280 -17.48 -6.63 -6.36
C VAL A 280 -17.30 -5.50 -5.34
N GLN A 281 -16.09 -5.31 -4.82
CA GLN A 281 -15.79 -4.22 -3.89
C GLN A 281 -16.00 -2.83 -4.51
N VAL A 282 -15.47 -2.59 -5.70
CA VAL A 282 -15.61 -1.30 -6.39
C VAL A 282 -17.09 -1.01 -6.63
N TYR A 283 -17.82 -1.97 -7.20
CA TYR A 283 -19.21 -1.77 -7.60
C TYR A 283 -20.08 -1.52 -6.38
N ALA A 284 -19.91 -2.34 -5.33
CA ALA A 284 -20.68 -2.19 -4.10
C ALA A 284 -20.40 -0.85 -3.40
N THR A 285 -19.15 -0.39 -3.38
CA THR A 285 -18.77 0.88 -2.75
C THR A 285 -19.32 2.08 -3.52
N GLU A 286 -19.25 2.07 -4.85
CA GLU A 286 -19.76 3.16 -5.70
C GLU A 286 -21.29 3.23 -5.69
N ILE A 287 -21.98 2.09 -5.77
CA ILE A 287 -23.44 2.03 -5.62
C ILE A 287 -23.85 2.53 -4.22
N GLY A 288 -23.10 2.17 -3.18
CA GLY A 288 -23.34 2.69 -1.83
C GLY A 288 -23.24 4.21 -1.73
N GLN A 289 -22.26 4.81 -2.41
CA GLN A 289 -22.10 6.27 -2.45
C GLN A 289 -23.29 6.94 -3.16
N ASP A 290 -23.71 6.40 -4.30
CA ASP A 290 -24.87 6.90 -5.07
C ASP A 290 -26.18 6.84 -4.28
N LEU A 291 -26.32 5.83 -3.43
CA LEU A 291 -27.48 5.66 -2.54
C LEU A 291 -27.38 6.47 -1.23
N GLY A 292 -26.31 7.24 -1.05
CA GLY A 292 -26.14 8.14 0.10
C GLY A 292 -25.79 7.44 1.42
N LEU A 293 -25.12 6.28 1.37
CA LEU A 293 -24.64 5.59 2.58
C LEU A 293 -23.63 6.46 3.34
N ASN A 294 -23.68 6.40 4.67
CA ASN A 294 -22.71 7.09 5.51
C ASN A 294 -21.34 6.39 5.52
N HIS A 295 -20.33 7.01 6.13
CA HIS A 295 -18.97 6.49 6.13
C HIS A 295 -18.84 5.08 6.73
N ASP A 296 -19.55 4.78 7.82
CA ASP A 296 -19.50 3.47 8.48
C ASP A 296 -20.18 2.39 7.63
N GLN A 297 -21.28 2.72 6.96
CA GLN A 297 -21.96 1.82 6.03
C GLN A 297 -21.09 1.53 4.79
N LEU A 298 -20.36 2.53 4.29
CA LEU A 298 -19.41 2.36 3.18
C LEU A 298 -18.20 1.50 3.58
N ASN A 299 -17.68 1.66 4.80
CA ASN A 299 -16.63 0.79 5.31
C ASN A 299 -17.13 -0.64 5.52
N ALA A 300 -18.37 -0.79 6.01
CA ALA A 300 -18.99 -2.10 6.20
C ALA A 300 -19.19 -2.84 4.88
N ILE A 301 -19.71 -2.19 3.84
CA ILE A 301 -19.92 -2.85 2.54
C ILE A 301 -18.59 -3.17 1.86
N ARG A 302 -17.56 -2.31 1.99
CA ARG A 302 -16.22 -2.57 1.47
C ARG A 302 -15.59 -3.83 2.08
N ALA A 303 -15.70 -3.96 3.40
CA ALA A 303 -15.20 -5.14 4.12
C ALA A 303 -16.04 -6.40 3.81
N ALA A 304 -17.37 -6.25 3.78
CA ALA A 304 -18.27 -7.35 3.45
C ALA A 304 -18.03 -7.88 2.04
N ALA A 305 -17.81 -7.01 1.05
CA ALA A 305 -17.50 -7.40 -0.32
C ALA A 305 -16.27 -8.34 -0.40
N MET A 306 -15.22 -8.05 0.38
CA MET A 306 -14.01 -8.90 0.42
C MET A 306 -14.20 -10.21 1.20
N LEU A 307 -15.18 -10.29 2.09
CA LEU A 307 -15.29 -11.37 3.09
C LEU A 307 -16.60 -12.15 3.01
N HIS A 308 -17.50 -11.83 2.08
CA HIS A 308 -18.85 -12.42 2.04
C HIS A 308 -18.84 -13.94 1.94
N ASP A 309 -17.85 -14.48 1.26
CA ASP A 309 -17.65 -15.90 1.05
C ASP A 309 -16.71 -16.59 2.06
N ILE A 310 -16.28 -15.91 3.12
CA ILE A 310 -15.39 -16.51 4.14
C ILE A 310 -15.94 -17.79 4.77
N GLY A 311 -17.26 -17.90 4.86
CA GLY A 311 -17.90 -19.10 5.39
C GLY A 311 -17.80 -20.33 4.48
N LYS A 312 -17.39 -20.21 3.20
CA LYS A 312 -17.14 -21.36 2.31
C LYS A 312 -16.04 -22.28 2.87
N LEU A 313 -15.25 -21.79 3.83
CA LEU A 313 -14.35 -22.62 4.64
C LEU A 313 -15.06 -23.81 5.30
N ALA A 314 -16.34 -23.71 5.66
CA ALA A 314 -17.12 -24.79 6.26
C ALA A 314 -17.83 -25.71 5.25
N VAL A 315 -17.80 -25.38 3.96
CA VAL A 315 -18.40 -26.21 2.91
C VAL A 315 -17.38 -27.27 2.46
N PRO A 316 -17.76 -28.57 2.36
CA PRO A 316 -16.87 -29.62 1.86
C PRO A 316 -16.38 -29.37 0.43
N GLU A 317 -15.12 -29.72 0.16
CA GLU A 317 -14.46 -29.48 -1.14
C GLU A 317 -15.16 -30.20 -2.31
N HIS A 318 -15.66 -31.41 -2.11
CA HIS A 318 -16.40 -32.14 -3.13
C HIS A 318 -17.74 -31.47 -3.53
N ILE A 319 -18.28 -30.58 -2.69
CA ILE A 319 -19.46 -29.76 -3.00
C ILE A 319 -19.03 -28.47 -3.71
N LEU A 320 -17.98 -27.80 -3.22
CA LEU A 320 -17.46 -26.56 -3.81
C LEU A 320 -16.93 -26.77 -5.24
N SER A 321 -16.18 -27.85 -5.47
CA SER A 321 -15.50 -28.12 -6.74
C SER A 321 -16.30 -29.03 -7.68
N LYS A 322 -17.60 -29.27 -7.41
CA LYS A 322 -18.43 -30.16 -8.23
C LYS A 322 -18.64 -29.58 -9.63
N PRO A 323 -18.26 -30.28 -10.72
CA PRO A 323 -18.53 -29.84 -12.07
C PRO A 323 -20.00 -30.11 -12.41
N GLY A 324 -20.88 -29.15 -12.17
CA GLY A 324 -22.31 -29.24 -12.51
C GLY A 324 -23.25 -28.65 -11.46
N ARG A 325 -24.54 -28.95 -11.59
CA ARG A 325 -25.56 -28.48 -10.63
C ARG A 325 -25.45 -29.27 -9.32
N LEU A 326 -25.60 -28.57 -8.20
CA LEU A 326 -25.71 -29.19 -6.88
C LEU A 326 -27.05 -29.91 -6.75
N THR A 327 -27.05 -31.04 -6.03
CA THR A 327 -28.31 -31.68 -5.60
C THR A 327 -28.99 -30.81 -4.53
N PRO A 328 -30.29 -30.99 -4.26
CA PRO A 328 -30.97 -30.26 -3.19
C PRO A 328 -30.26 -30.39 -1.84
N GLU A 329 -29.77 -31.59 -1.50
CA GLU A 329 -29.07 -31.87 -0.24
C GLU A 329 -27.71 -31.17 -0.16
N GLU A 330 -26.96 -31.17 -1.27
CA GLU A 330 -25.70 -30.43 -1.40
C GLU A 330 -25.92 -28.91 -1.31
N PHE A 331 -27.01 -28.42 -1.90
CA PHE A 331 -27.39 -27.01 -1.83
C PHE A 331 -27.77 -26.59 -0.41
N GLU A 332 -28.46 -27.43 0.37
CA GLU A 332 -28.70 -27.17 1.79
C GLU A 332 -27.40 -27.06 2.59
N LYS A 333 -26.36 -27.85 2.24
CA LYS A 333 -25.02 -27.69 2.84
C LYS A 333 -24.34 -26.40 2.40
N MET A 334 -24.53 -25.97 1.15
CA MET A 334 -24.00 -24.68 0.66
C MET A 334 -24.56 -23.50 1.44
N LYS A 335 -25.86 -23.51 1.80
CA LYS A 335 -26.52 -22.41 2.55
C LYS A 335 -25.96 -22.13 3.94
N ILE A 336 -25.05 -22.97 4.44
CA ILE A 336 -24.40 -22.79 5.75
C ILE A 336 -23.37 -21.65 5.72
N HIS A 337 -22.78 -21.34 4.56
CA HIS A 337 -21.65 -20.40 4.50
C HIS A 337 -21.98 -18.95 4.95
N PRO A 338 -23.17 -18.35 4.71
CA PRO A 338 -23.45 -17.01 5.23
C PRO A 338 -23.55 -17.02 6.76
N ILE A 339 -24.02 -18.12 7.35
CA ILE A 339 -24.14 -18.32 8.79
C ILE A 339 -22.75 -18.41 9.42
N VAL A 340 -21.91 -19.33 8.91
CA VAL A 340 -20.55 -19.50 9.42
C VAL A 340 -19.70 -18.25 9.16
N GLY A 341 -19.87 -17.61 8.01
CA GLY A 341 -19.20 -16.36 7.69
C GLY A 341 -19.53 -15.27 8.71
N ALA A 342 -20.81 -15.13 9.06
CA ALA A 342 -21.25 -14.21 10.10
C ALA A 342 -20.63 -14.55 11.48
N GLU A 343 -20.60 -15.82 11.88
CA GLU A 343 -20.01 -16.26 13.15
C GLU A 343 -18.49 -16.01 13.23
N ILE A 344 -17.77 -16.19 12.11
CA ILE A 344 -16.34 -15.87 12.04
C ILE A 344 -16.13 -14.37 12.22
N LEU A 345 -16.90 -13.55 11.50
CA LEU A 345 -16.73 -12.10 11.51
C LEU A 345 -17.21 -11.43 12.80
N ASP A 346 -18.16 -12.04 13.52
CA ASP A 346 -18.62 -11.57 14.83
C ASP A 346 -17.47 -11.57 15.86
N ARG A 347 -16.55 -12.54 15.76
CA ARG A 347 -15.35 -12.60 16.61
C ARG A 347 -14.32 -11.51 16.31
N VAL A 348 -14.34 -10.94 15.11
CA VAL A 348 -13.41 -9.88 14.71
C VAL A 348 -13.81 -8.52 15.29
N GLN A 349 -15.09 -8.35 15.65
CA GLN A 349 -15.62 -7.12 16.26
C GLN A 349 -15.30 -5.86 15.46
N PHE A 350 -15.73 -5.84 14.19
CA PHE A 350 -15.60 -4.65 13.36
C PHE A 350 -16.30 -3.43 13.99
N PRO A 351 -15.73 -2.22 13.90
CA PRO A 351 -16.36 -1.00 14.43
C PRO A 351 -17.58 -0.55 13.62
N TYR A 352 -17.93 -1.27 12.56
CA TYR A 352 -19.04 -1.02 11.64
C TYR A 352 -19.74 -2.35 11.29
N PRO A 353 -21.01 -2.32 10.83
CA PRO A 353 -21.86 -3.50 10.79
C PRO A 353 -21.61 -4.43 9.58
N VAL A 354 -20.50 -5.17 9.58
CA VAL A 354 -20.15 -6.15 8.52
C VAL A 354 -20.99 -7.43 8.61
N VAL A 355 -21.16 -7.95 9.83
CA VAL A 355 -21.80 -9.26 10.11
C VAL A 355 -23.20 -9.37 9.49
N PRO A 356 -24.11 -8.39 9.62
CA PRO A 356 -25.44 -8.49 9.00
C PRO A 356 -25.39 -8.50 7.47
N ILE A 357 -24.39 -7.84 6.86
CA ILE A 357 -24.24 -7.82 5.41
C ILE A 357 -23.85 -9.20 4.90
N VAL A 358 -22.82 -9.80 5.52
CA VAL A 358 -22.32 -11.13 5.14
C VAL A 358 -23.34 -12.23 5.45
N ARG A 359 -24.10 -12.12 6.53
CA ARG A 359 -25.15 -13.11 6.83
C ARG A 359 -26.25 -13.13 5.77
N SER A 360 -26.65 -11.96 5.29
CA SER A 360 -27.86 -11.78 4.48
C SER A 360 -27.60 -11.56 2.99
N HIS A 361 -26.37 -11.73 2.48
CA HIS A 361 -26.03 -11.44 1.08
C HIS A 361 -26.71 -12.37 0.05
N HIS A 362 -27.27 -13.49 0.50
CA HIS A 362 -28.12 -14.39 -0.30
C HIS A 362 -29.62 -14.26 -0.02
N GLU A 363 -30.03 -13.26 0.76
CA GLU A 363 -31.43 -12.90 0.88
C GLU A 363 -31.94 -12.27 -0.42
N LYS A 364 -33.21 -12.50 -0.73
CA LYS A 364 -33.87 -11.99 -1.94
C LYS A 364 -34.95 -11.00 -1.57
N TRP A 365 -35.16 -10.00 -2.41
CA TRP A 365 -36.12 -8.92 -2.16
C TRP A 365 -37.55 -9.42 -1.82
N ASP A 366 -37.99 -10.50 -2.46
CA ASP A 366 -39.28 -11.17 -2.25
C ASP A 366 -39.33 -12.10 -1.01
N GLY A 367 -38.19 -12.36 -0.37
CA GLY A 367 -38.00 -13.25 0.78
C GLY A 367 -37.92 -14.73 0.46
N SER A 368 -37.66 -15.09 -0.80
CA SER A 368 -37.35 -16.47 -1.20
C SER A 368 -35.87 -16.84 -1.00
N GLY A 369 -35.08 -15.92 -0.44
CA GLY A 369 -33.66 -16.10 -0.13
C GLY A 369 -33.38 -16.85 1.18
N TYR A 370 -32.13 -16.82 1.61
CA TYR A 370 -31.65 -17.51 2.82
C TYR A 370 -30.52 -16.69 3.49
N PRO A 371 -30.19 -16.92 4.78
CA PRO A 371 -30.68 -17.98 5.67
C PRO A 371 -31.97 -17.67 6.45
N ASP A 372 -32.34 -16.41 6.60
CA ASP A 372 -33.39 -15.95 7.53
C ASP A 372 -34.73 -15.63 6.82
N GLY A 373 -34.74 -15.56 5.48
CA GLY A 373 -35.94 -15.31 4.67
C GLY A 373 -36.42 -13.85 4.77
N LEU A 374 -35.49 -12.92 4.95
CA LEU A 374 -35.77 -11.50 5.10
C LEU A 374 -36.38 -10.91 3.83
N LYS A 375 -37.29 -9.94 3.99
CA LYS A 375 -38.04 -9.31 2.89
C LYS A 375 -37.76 -7.83 2.79
N ARG A 376 -37.57 -7.34 1.56
CA ARG A 376 -37.46 -5.92 1.23
C ARG A 376 -36.45 -5.17 2.13
N GLU A 377 -36.89 -4.13 2.83
CA GLU A 377 -36.05 -3.29 3.67
C GLU A 377 -35.58 -3.94 4.97
N ALA A 378 -36.15 -5.10 5.34
CA ALA A 378 -35.60 -5.91 6.44
C ALA A 378 -34.20 -6.45 6.11
N ILE A 379 -33.87 -6.56 4.81
CA ILE A 379 -32.54 -6.92 4.34
C ILE A 379 -31.63 -5.69 4.50
N PRO A 380 -30.47 -5.81 5.20
CA PRO A 380 -29.51 -4.73 5.31
C PRO A 380 -29.14 -4.16 3.94
N ILE A 381 -29.06 -2.83 3.82
CA ILE A 381 -28.79 -2.17 2.52
C ILE A 381 -27.50 -2.68 1.87
N GLY A 382 -26.46 -2.93 2.67
CA GLY A 382 -25.22 -3.51 2.17
C GLY A 382 -25.41 -4.90 1.56
N ALA A 383 -26.27 -5.75 2.14
CA ALA A 383 -26.55 -7.09 1.61
C ALA A 383 -27.34 -7.03 0.29
N ARG A 384 -28.28 -6.07 0.18
CA ARG A 384 -29.04 -5.83 -1.06
C ARG A 384 -28.15 -5.40 -2.22
N ILE A 385 -27.20 -4.51 -1.95
CA ILE A 385 -26.20 -4.08 -2.93
C ILE A 385 -25.30 -5.27 -3.30
N LEU A 386 -24.76 -5.96 -2.29
CA LEU A 386 -23.80 -7.04 -2.50
C LEU A 386 -24.39 -8.21 -3.28
N SER A 387 -25.63 -8.60 -3.00
CA SER A 387 -26.35 -9.66 -3.72
C SER A 387 -26.47 -9.37 -5.22
N ALA A 388 -26.82 -8.14 -5.59
CA ALA A 388 -26.93 -7.74 -6.99
C ALA A 388 -25.57 -7.70 -7.68
N VAL A 389 -24.57 -7.11 -7.02
CA VAL A 389 -23.21 -6.97 -7.56
C VAL A 389 -22.53 -8.33 -7.74
N ASP A 390 -22.62 -9.22 -6.76
CA ASP A 390 -22.08 -10.58 -6.84
C ASP A 390 -22.75 -11.37 -7.97
N CYS A 391 -24.07 -11.26 -8.13
CA CYS A 391 -24.77 -11.90 -9.23
C CYS A 391 -24.34 -11.37 -10.60
N PHE A 392 -24.19 -10.05 -10.74
CA PHE A 392 -23.70 -9.43 -11.96
C PHE A 392 -22.31 -9.95 -12.32
N ASP A 393 -21.38 -9.90 -11.37
CA ASP A 393 -20.01 -10.35 -11.59
C ASP A 393 -19.95 -11.84 -11.94
N ALA A 394 -20.76 -12.66 -11.26
CA ALA A 394 -20.89 -14.07 -11.55
C ALA A 394 -21.35 -14.34 -12.98
N LEU A 395 -22.28 -13.54 -13.52
CA LEU A 395 -22.78 -13.66 -14.90
C LEU A 395 -21.77 -13.15 -15.94
N ALA A 396 -21.09 -12.05 -15.64
CA ALA A 396 -20.11 -11.41 -16.52
C ALA A 396 -18.73 -12.08 -16.52
N SER A 397 -18.46 -12.99 -15.57
CA SER A 397 -17.18 -13.70 -15.46
C SER A 397 -17.19 -15.08 -16.10
N GLU A 398 -16.07 -15.48 -16.69
CA GLU A 398 -15.87 -16.85 -17.17
C GLU A 398 -15.81 -17.84 -16.02
N ARG A 399 -16.47 -18.99 -16.17
CA ARG A 399 -16.39 -20.11 -15.22
C ARG A 399 -16.08 -21.41 -15.96
N PRO A 400 -15.45 -22.42 -15.32
CA PRO A 400 -15.03 -23.67 -15.98
C PRO A 400 -16.15 -24.42 -16.75
N TYR A 401 -17.40 -24.15 -16.41
CA TYR A 401 -18.60 -24.80 -16.95
C TYR A 401 -19.56 -23.83 -17.67
N ARG A 402 -19.22 -22.54 -17.80
CA ARG A 402 -20.08 -21.53 -18.44
C ARG A 402 -19.26 -20.35 -18.99
N GLN A 403 -19.48 -19.99 -20.25
CA GLN A 403 -18.92 -18.78 -20.84
C GLN A 403 -19.48 -17.51 -20.18
N ALA A 404 -18.66 -16.47 -20.07
CA ALA A 404 -19.08 -15.15 -19.61
C ALA A 404 -20.18 -14.58 -20.51
N MET A 405 -21.22 -14.02 -19.90
CA MET A 405 -22.20 -13.21 -20.62
C MET A 405 -21.62 -11.81 -20.84
N THR A 406 -22.06 -11.11 -21.89
CA THR A 406 -21.65 -9.71 -22.04
C THR A 406 -22.17 -8.87 -20.87
N PRO A 407 -21.50 -7.75 -20.49
CA PRO A 407 -21.98 -6.88 -19.43
C PRO A 407 -23.43 -6.42 -19.65
N GLN A 408 -23.81 -6.15 -20.90
CA GLN A 408 -25.17 -5.77 -21.26
C GLN A 408 -26.19 -6.90 -21.04
N GLU A 409 -25.88 -8.14 -21.45
CA GLU A 409 -26.77 -9.29 -21.21
C GLU A 409 -26.89 -9.64 -19.73
N SER A 410 -25.78 -9.49 -18.98
CA SER A 410 -25.76 -9.65 -17.52
C SER A 410 -26.68 -8.63 -16.86
N MET A 411 -26.60 -7.36 -17.28
CA MET A 411 -27.49 -6.31 -16.79
C MET A 411 -28.95 -6.59 -17.14
N ASN A 412 -29.26 -6.99 -18.38
CA ASN A 412 -30.62 -7.34 -18.78
C ASN A 412 -31.21 -8.48 -17.92
N THR A 413 -30.38 -9.46 -17.53
CA THR A 413 -30.77 -10.57 -16.66
C THR A 413 -31.10 -10.07 -15.24
N LEU A 414 -30.29 -9.18 -14.69
CA LEU A 414 -30.54 -8.55 -13.40
C LEU A 414 -31.81 -7.70 -13.41
N SER A 415 -32.02 -6.90 -14.47
CA SER A 415 -33.20 -6.06 -14.65
C SER A 415 -34.50 -6.88 -14.72
N ALA A 416 -34.48 -8.09 -15.29
CA ALA A 416 -35.62 -9.00 -15.30
C ALA A 416 -36.03 -9.49 -13.90
N GLU A 417 -35.08 -9.53 -12.95
CA GLU A 417 -35.29 -9.95 -11.56
C GLU A 417 -35.47 -8.78 -10.59
N LYS A 418 -35.56 -7.54 -11.11
CA LYS A 418 -35.81 -6.31 -10.36
C LYS A 418 -37.12 -6.38 -9.59
N GLY A 419 -37.07 -6.12 -8.27
CA GLY A 419 -38.24 -6.16 -7.40
C GLY A 419 -38.71 -7.58 -7.03
N ARG A 420 -38.00 -8.61 -7.49
CA ARG A 420 -38.20 -10.01 -7.09
C ARG A 420 -36.99 -10.53 -6.33
N SER A 421 -35.85 -10.68 -7.01
CA SER A 421 -34.60 -11.08 -6.35
C SER A 421 -33.82 -9.88 -5.81
N PHE A 422 -33.84 -8.75 -6.52
CA PHE A 422 -32.99 -7.58 -6.22
C PHE A 422 -33.78 -6.32 -5.85
N ASP A 423 -33.20 -5.45 -5.01
CA ASP A 423 -33.77 -4.14 -4.66
C ASP A 423 -33.85 -3.25 -5.92
N PRO A 424 -35.05 -2.75 -6.27
CA PRO A 424 -35.23 -1.89 -7.44
C PRO A 424 -34.27 -0.68 -7.50
N ARG A 425 -33.96 -0.08 -6.36
CA ARG A 425 -33.10 1.12 -6.28
C ARG A 425 -31.64 0.79 -6.58
N VAL A 426 -31.18 -0.40 -6.22
CA VAL A 426 -29.82 -0.88 -6.51
C VAL A 426 -29.66 -1.11 -8.00
N ILE A 427 -30.64 -1.78 -8.61
CA ILE A 427 -30.64 -2.08 -10.05
C ILE A 427 -30.68 -0.79 -10.88
N GLU A 428 -31.46 0.22 -10.47
CA GLU A 428 -31.50 1.53 -11.17
C GLU A 428 -30.15 2.25 -11.19
N VAL A 429 -29.40 2.17 -10.09
CA VAL A 429 -28.03 2.73 -10.04
C VAL A 429 -27.09 1.96 -10.96
N MET A 430 -27.17 0.62 -10.95
CA MET A 430 -26.36 -0.23 -11.83
C MET A 430 -26.68 0.04 -13.31
N GLU A 431 -27.95 0.06 -13.70
CA GLU A 431 -28.37 0.35 -15.08
C GLU A 431 -27.82 1.69 -15.60
N ARG A 432 -27.72 2.69 -14.71
CA ARG A 432 -27.19 4.02 -15.06
C ARG A 432 -25.67 4.06 -15.18
N ARG A 433 -24.93 3.33 -14.33
CA ARG A 433 -23.49 3.55 -14.12
C ARG A 433 -22.60 2.32 -14.30
N TYR A 434 -23.14 1.14 -14.66
CA TYR A 434 -22.33 -0.09 -14.75
C TYR A 434 -21.12 0.05 -15.71
N LEU A 435 -21.26 0.79 -16.82
CA LEU A 435 -20.16 1.07 -17.75
C LEU A 435 -19.03 1.90 -17.11
N GLU A 436 -19.38 2.89 -16.28
CA GLU A 436 -18.39 3.68 -15.54
C GLU A 436 -17.66 2.80 -14.53
N PHE A 437 -18.37 1.88 -13.88
CA PHE A 437 -17.75 0.96 -12.92
C PHE A 437 -16.76 0.01 -13.60
N GLU A 438 -17.09 -0.52 -14.78
CA GLU A 438 -16.16 -1.31 -15.62
C GLU A 438 -14.91 -0.50 -15.99
N GLU A 439 -15.06 0.77 -16.39
CA GLU A 439 -13.93 1.65 -16.69
C GLU A 439 -13.04 1.91 -15.45
N MET A 440 -13.64 2.08 -14.28
CA MET A 440 -12.90 2.26 -13.01
C MET A 440 -12.07 1.04 -12.65
N VAL A 441 -12.60 -0.16 -12.85
CA VAL A 441 -11.86 -1.41 -12.63
C VAL A 441 -10.66 -1.52 -13.59
N ASN A 442 -10.91 -1.29 -14.89
CA ASN A 442 -9.91 -1.40 -15.95
C ASN A 442 -8.80 -0.33 -15.88
N SER A 443 -9.15 0.91 -15.52
CA SER A 443 -8.19 2.01 -15.35
C SER A 443 -7.24 1.76 -14.18
N THR A 444 -7.78 1.27 -13.06
CA THR A 444 -6.98 0.95 -11.87
C THR A 444 -6.06 -0.26 -12.13
N GLU A 445 -6.44 -1.20 -13.01
CA GLU A 445 -5.56 -2.27 -13.48
C GLU A 445 -4.42 -1.75 -14.38
N THR A 446 -4.73 -0.79 -15.26
CA THR A 446 -3.75 -0.16 -16.16
C THR A 446 -2.70 0.65 -15.38
N GLU A 447 -3.09 1.35 -14.31
CA GLU A 447 -2.16 2.05 -13.42
C GLU A 447 -1.25 1.10 -12.63
N ARG A 448 -1.78 -0.03 -12.12
CA ARG A 448 -0.94 -1.07 -11.49
C ARG A 448 0.04 -1.69 -12.48
N ARG A 449 -0.41 -2.10 -13.67
CA ARG A 449 0.50 -2.57 -14.74
C ARG A 449 1.56 -1.53 -15.10
N ARG A 450 1.23 -0.23 -15.12
CA ARG A 450 2.21 0.85 -15.36
C ARG A 450 3.20 1.03 -14.21
N LEU A 451 2.79 0.80 -12.97
CA LEU A 451 3.66 0.82 -11.79
C LEU A 451 4.57 -0.43 -11.74
N ASP A 452 4.12 -1.56 -12.27
CA ASP A 452 4.91 -2.78 -12.44
C ASP A 452 5.90 -2.69 -13.62
N ILE A 453 5.62 -1.84 -14.62
CA ILE A 453 6.53 -1.53 -15.73
C ILE A 453 7.34 -0.29 -15.36
N ALA A 454 8.28 -0.43 -14.42
CA ALA A 454 9.36 0.54 -14.30
C ALA A 454 10.22 0.53 -15.59
N PRO A 455 10.69 1.69 -16.08
CA PRO A 455 11.49 1.74 -17.30
C PRO A 455 12.80 0.98 -17.09
N LYS A 456 13.13 0.07 -18.01
CA LYS A 456 14.46 -0.54 -18.11
C LYS A 456 15.49 0.57 -18.27
N VAL A 457 16.16 0.91 -17.18
CA VAL A 457 17.36 1.74 -17.21
C VAL A 457 18.46 0.87 -17.83
N ASP A 458 18.91 1.24 -19.02
CA ASP A 458 20.09 0.64 -19.66
C ASP A 458 21.29 0.78 -18.71
N ARG A 459 21.73 -0.35 -18.15
CA ARG A 459 23.01 -0.45 -17.45
C ARG A 459 23.97 -1.31 -18.29
N PRO A 460 25.25 -0.89 -18.41
CA PRO A 460 26.19 -1.52 -19.32
C PRO A 460 26.58 -2.92 -18.86
N ALA A 461 26.82 -3.78 -19.84
CA ALA A 461 27.16 -5.19 -19.69
C ALA A 461 28.41 -5.39 -18.81
N THR A 462 28.26 -6.10 -17.69
CA THR A 462 29.34 -6.80 -16.98
C THR A 462 28.85 -8.14 -16.44
N PRO A 463 29.74 -9.15 -16.31
CA PRO A 463 29.39 -10.55 -16.47
C PRO A 463 28.91 -11.24 -15.18
N SER A 464 28.17 -12.33 -15.44
CA SER A 464 27.64 -13.35 -14.53
C SER A 464 28.38 -13.52 -13.18
N SER A 465 27.75 -13.08 -12.10
CA SER A 465 27.76 -13.78 -10.82
C SER A 465 26.45 -13.46 -10.11
N GLY A 466 25.76 -14.50 -9.67
CA GLY A 466 24.41 -14.39 -9.16
C GLY A 466 24.36 -13.68 -7.81
N PHE A 467 23.51 -12.66 -7.73
CA PHE A 467 22.66 -12.38 -6.57
C PHE A 467 21.35 -11.78 -7.10
N ALA A 468 20.23 -12.25 -6.55
CA ALA A 468 18.91 -11.71 -6.86
C ALA A 468 18.78 -10.30 -6.27
N GLU A 469 18.45 -9.31 -7.11
CA GLU A 469 18.00 -8.00 -6.64
C GLU A 469 16.59 -8.13 -6.06
N VAL A 470 16.43 -7.53 -4.87
CA VAL A 470 15.21 -7.53 -4.07
C VAL A 470 14.15 -6.67 -4.76
N THR A 471 13.16 -7.34 -5.36
CA THR A 471 11.86 -6.75 -5.70
C THR A 471 10.91 -6.83 -4.50
N ASN A 472 9.91 -5.95 -4.50
CA ASN A 472 9.06 -5.60 -3.37
C ASN A 472 8.56 -6.82 -2.59
N ASP A 473 9.03 -6.91 -1.36
CA ASP A 473 9.22 -8.14 -0.61
C ASP A 473 7.90 -8.64 0.04
N ALA A 474 6.80 -7.88 -0.06
CA ALA A 474 5.52 -8.20 0.60
C ALA A 474 4.49 -8.87 -0.32
N GLU A 475 4.30 -8.36 -1.54
CA GLU A 475 3.35 -8.91 -2.52
C GLU A 475 3.86 -10.24 -3.11
N VAL A 476 5.15 -10.31 -3.46
CA VAL A 476 5.74 -11.54 -4.01
C VAL A 476 5.76 -12.67 -2.97
N ARG A 477 5.95 -12.35 -1.68
CA ARG A 477 5.91 -13.36 -0.60
C ARG A 477 4.49 -13.90 -0.36
N ALA A 478 3.45 -13.08 -0.39
CA ALA A 478 2.08 -13.56 -0.17
C ALA A 478 1.61 -14.50 -1.30
N THR A 479 1.81 -14.09 -2.55
CA THR A 479 1.39 -14.88 -3.72
C THR A 479 2.23 -16.14 -3.91
N SER A 480 3.54 -16.08 -3.62
CA SER A 480 4.47 -17.23 -3.66
C SER A 480 4.32 -18.19 -2.48
N PHE A 481 3.90 -17.71 -1.30
CA PHE A 481 3.75 -18.55 -0.10
C PHE A 481 2.46 -19.39 -0.18
N LEU A 482 1.35 -18.80 -0.63
CA LEU A 482 0.07 -19.49 -0.74
C LEU A 482 0.04 -20.53 -1.87
N THR A 483 0.64 -20.22 -3.03
CA THR A 483 0.87 -21.24 -4.08
C THR A 483 1.75 -22.37 -3.57
N SER A 484 2.77 -22.08 -2.75
CA SER A 484 3.67 -23.10 -2.19
C SER A 484 3.03 -24.00 -1.12
N ILE A 485 1.99 -23.56 -0.41
CA ILE A 485 1.34 -24.36 0.64
C ILE A 485 0.27 -25.29 0.07
N ILE A 486 -0.51 -24.80 -0.89
CA ILE A 486 -1.60 -25.56 -1.50
C ILE A 486 -1.03 -26.59 -2.49
N SER A 487 -0.02 -26.20 -3.29
CA SER A 487 0.68 -27.15 -4.16
C SER A 487 1.43 -28.21 -3.35
N ALA A 488 2.19 -27.83 -2.31
CA ALA A 488 2.97 -28.80 -1.54
C ALA A 488 2.09 -29.82 -0.80
N ARG A 489 0.88 -29.45 -0.35
CA ARG A 489 -0.02 -30.38 0.35
C ARG A 489 -0.72 -31.34 -0.62
N GLN A 490 -1.21 -30.87 -1.76
CA GLN A 490 -1.79 -31.73 -2.81
C GLN A 490 -0.72 -32.62 -3.46
N GLU A 491 0.49 -32.10 -3.67
CA GLU A 491 1.66 -32.82 -4.21
C GLU A 491 2.13 -33.91 -3.23
N ALA A 492 2.22 -33.61 -1.93
CA ALA A 492 2.57 -34.61 -0.92
C ALA A 492 1.51 -35.72 -0.79
N GLN A 493 0.22 -35.38 -0.93
CA GLN A 493 -0.90 -36.34 -0.90
C GLN A 493 -0.84 -37.28 -2.11
N LEU A 494 -0.64 -36.74 -3.32
CA LEU A 494 -0.47 -37.52 -4.55
C LEU A 494 0.80 -38.39 -4.53
N LEU A 495 1.92 -37.86 -4.01
CA LEU A 495 3.15 -38.62 -3.83
C LEU A 495 3.00 -39.72 -2.75
N PHE A 496 2.16 -39.49 -1.74
CA PHE A 496 1.85 -40.49 -0.72
C PHE A 496 0.97 -41.62 -1.28
N GLU A 497 -0.03 -41.31 -2.09
CA GLU A 497 -0.87 -42.29 -2.79
C GLU A 497 -0.07 -43.08 -3.84
N LEU A 498 0.83 -42.43 -4.60
CA LEU A 498 1.78 -43.11 -5.49
C LEU A 498 2.66 -44.08 -4.70
N ALA A 499 3.19 -43.66 -3.54
CA ALA A 499 4.00 -44.52 -2.68
C ALA A 499 3.24 -45.73 -2.11
N GLN A 500 1.96 -45.57 -1.76
CA GLN A 500 1.12 -46.69 -1.32
C GLN A 500 0.80 -47.67 -2.46
N THR A 501 0.55 -47.15 -3.66
CA THR A 501 0.29 -48.00 -4.84
C THR A 501 1.53 -48.84 -5.20
N LEU A 502 2.72 -48.24 -5.07
CA LEU A 502 4.02 -48.89 -5.27
C LEU A 502 4.32 -50.01 -4.27
N ALA A 503 3.80 -49.92 -3.03
CA ALA A 503 4.04 -50.90 -1.98
C ALA A 503 3.26 -52.22 -2.18
N ASN A 504 2.22 -52.22 -3.03
CA ASN A 504 1.30 -53.34 -3.20
C ASN A 504 1.48 -54.11 -4.52
N ALA A 505 2.40 -53.69 -5.39
CA ALA A 505 2.61 -54.29 -6.70
C ALA A 505 3.68 -55.41 -6.65
N LEU A 506 3.32 -56.60 -7.15
CA LEU A 506 4.16 -57.81 -7.12
C LEU A 506 5.15 -57.89 -8.30
N SER A 507 5.06 -56.99 -9.29
CA SER A 507 5.88 -56.98 -10.51
C SER A 507 6.49 -55.60 -10.75
N LEU A 508 7.82 -55.53 -10.90
CA LEU A 508 8.57 -54.29 -11.13
C LEU A 508 8.08 -53.56 -12.40
N LYS A 509 7.83 -54.30 -13.48
CA LYS A 509 7.45 -53.73 -14.77
C LYS A 509 6.04 -53.12 -14.77
N GLU A 510 5.08 -53.78 -14.10
CA GLU A 510 3.72 -53.25 -13.93
C GLU A 510 3.74 -51.97 -13.09
N THR A 511 4.54 -51.99 -12.02
CA THR A 511 4.76 -50.86 -11.13
C THR A 511 5.27 -49.63 -11.88
N LEU A 512 6.34 -49.79 -12.67
CA LEU A 512 6.93 -48.71 -13.47
C LEU A 512 5.97 -48.18 -14.53
N SER A 513 5.11 -49.03 -15.09
CA SER A 513 4.10 -48.61 -16.08
C SER A 513 3.04 -47.69 -15.50
N VAL A 514 2.55 -47.97 -14.28
CA VAL A 514 1.59 -47.12 -13.58
C VAL A 514 2.21 -45.77 -13.24
N VAL A 515 3.46 -45.77 -12.76
CA VAL A 515 4.22 -44.55 -12.46
C VAL A 515 4.38 -43.70 -13.72
N ALA A 516 4.72 -44.31 -14.85
CA ALA A 516 4.90 -43.60 -16.12
C ALA A 516 3.62 -42.89 -16.58
N ILE A 517 2.48 -43.58 -16.53
CA ILE A 517 1.17 -43.00 -16.89
C ILE A 517 0.83 -41.79 -16.01
N ARG A 518 1.13 -41.87 -14.71
CA ARG A 518 0.83 -40.79 -13.76
C ARG A 518 1.80 -39.62 -13.88
N LEU A 519 3.10 -39.89 -14.06
CA LEU A 519 4.08 -38.84 -14.29
C LEU A 519 3.78 -38.03 -15.56
N LYS A 520 3.17 -38.64 -16.59
CA LYS A 520 2.75 -37.93 -17.80
C LYS A 520 1.69 -36.86 -17.53
N GLN A 521 0.86 -37.04 -16.49
CA GLN A 521 -0.15 -36.04 -16.07
C GLN A 521 0.47 -34.87 -15.31
N LEU A 522 1.63 -35.07 -14.67
CA LEU A 522 2.30 -34.07 -13.83
C LEU A 522 3.42 -33.32 -14.56
N ILE A 523 4.20 -34.02 -15.38
CA ILE A 523 5.33 -33.47 -16.12
C ILE A 523 5.14 -33.86 -17.58
N PRO A 524 4.80 -32.90 -18.47
CA PRO A 524 4.74 -33.16 -19.91
C PRO A 524 6.09 -33.66 -20.44
N HIS A 525 6.10 -34.85 -21.05
CA HIS A 525 7.30 -35.47 -21.63
C HIS A 525 6.92 -36.36 -22.82
N ASP A 526 7.76 -36.49 -23.84
CA ASP A 526 7.48 -37.31 -25.03
C ASP A 526 7.96 -38.77 -24.90
N SER A 527 8.95 -39.00 -24.05
CA SER A 527 9.48 -40.34 -23.77
C SER A 527 9.96 -40.43 -22.31
N ILE A 528 9.83 -41.61 -21.72
CA ILE A 528 10.24 -41.91 -20.34
C ILE A 528 11.01 -43.23 -20.32
N ALA A 529 12.14 -43.23 -19.60
CA ALA A 529 12.97 -44.40 -19.42
C ALA A 529 13.37 -44.57 -17.94
N PHE A 530 13.20 -45.79 -17.44
CA PHE A 530 13.74 -46.25 -16.17
C PHE A 530 14.90 -47.19 -16.45
N PHE A 531 16.09 -46.76 -16.05
CA PHE A 531 17.29 -47.58 -16.11
C PHE A 531 17.62 -48.13 -14.73
N VAL A 532 17.82 -49.43 -14.62
CA VAL A 532 18.25 -50.11 -13.40
C VAL A 532 19.76 -50.32 -13.44
N CYS A 533 20.45 -50.10 -12.32
CA CYS A 533 21.88 -50.36 -12.23
C CYS A 533 22.16 -51.82 -11.88
N GLN A 534 22.86 -52.53 -12.76
CA GLN A 534 23.36 -53.89 -12.53
C GLN A 534 24.85 -53.92 -12.87
N GLU A 535 25.69 -54.34 -11.92
CA GLU A 535 27.14 -54.53 -12.11
C GLU A 535 27.87 -53.31 -12.73
N GLY A 536 27.45 -52.09 -12.39
CA GLY A 536 28.07 -50.86 -12.89
C GLY A 536 27.63 -50.44 -14.30
N ILE A 537 26.55 -51.05 -14.81
CA ILE A 537 25.91 -50.70 -16.09
C ILE A 537 24.43 -50.43 -15.85
N LEU A 538 23.90 -49.39 -16.49
CA LEU A 538 22.48 -49.06 -16.50
C LEU A 538 21.78 -49.81 -17.63
N ILE A 539 20.76 -50.58 -17.26
CA ILE A 539 19.95 -51.43 -18.13
C ILE A 539 18.52 -50.87 -18.16
N PRO A 540 17.92 -50.62 -19.34
CA PRO A 540 16.54 -50.16 -19.46
C PRO A 540 15.58 -51.27 -19.01
N GLU A 541 14.86 -51.00 -17.92
CA GLU A 541 13.86 -51.90 -17.35
C GLU A 541 12.46 -51.56 -17.89
N TYR A 542 12.18 -50.26 -18.03
CA TYR A 542 10.95 -49.77 -18.62
C TYR A 542 11.24 -48.56 -19.49
N VAL A 543 10.78 -48.59 -20.73
CA VAL A 543 10.86 -47.46 -21.67
C VAL A 543 9.49 -47.30 -22.32
N HIS A 544 9.03 -46.06 -22.49
CA HIS A 544 7.79 -45.77 -23.19
C HIS A 544 7.84 -44.41 -23.88
N GLY A 545 7.32 -44.33 -25.10
CA GLY A 545 7.21 -43.10 -25.88
C GLY A 545 8.10 -43.06 -27.12
N VAL A 546 8.43 -41.84 -27.57
CA VAL A 546 9.22 -41.62 -28.78
C VAL A 546 10.62 -42.23 -28.65
N ASP A 547 11.15 -42.77 -29.75
CA ASP A 547 12.45 -43.46 -29.80
C ASP A 547 12.57 -44.67 -28.85
N TYR A 548 11.44 -45.36 -28.55
CA TYR A 548 11.40 -46.56 -27.70
C TYR A 548 12.42 -47.64 -28.07
N GLU A 549 12.54 -47.99 -29.36
CA GLU A 549 13.48 -49.02 -29.83
C GLU A 549 14.94 -48.65 -29.52
N LEU A 550 15.25 -47.35 -29.60
CA LEU A 550 16.56 -46.82 -29.33
C LEU A 550 16.88 -47.00 -27.85
N PHE A 551 16.10 -46.40 -26.96
CA PHE A 551 16.39 -46.42 -25.53
C PHE A 551 16.23 -47.79 -24.87
N SER A 552 15.39 -48.69 -25.43
CA SER A 552 15.26 -50.07 -24.92
C SER A 552 16.49 -50.93 -25.21
N SER A 553 17.29 -50.59 -26.22
CA SER A 553 18.49 -51.34 -26.61
C SER A 553 19.78 -50.76 -26.05
N VAL A 554 19.79 -49.51 -25.57
CA VAL A 554 20.99 -48.90 -24.99
C VAL A 554 21.36 -49.59 -23.66
N ARG A 555 22.66 -49.79 -23.46
CA ARG A 555 23.27 -50.14 -22.17
C ARG A 555 24.29 -49.05 -21.84
N ILE A 556 24.16 -48.41 -20.68
CA ILE A 556 24.90 -47.18 -20.36
C ILE A 556 25.86 -47.46 -19.19
N PRO A 557 27.18 -47.52 -19.42
CA PRO A 557 28.15 -47.63 -18.33
C PRO A 557 28.08 -46.44 -17.38
N LEU A 558 28.34 -46.66 -16.08
CA LEU A 558 28.38 -45.56 -15.11
C LEU A 558 29.40 -44.48 -15.51
N GLY A 559 28.97 -43.22 -15.44
CA GLY A 559 29.75 -42.05 -15.86
C GLY A 559 29.68 -41.70 -17.34
N GLN A 560 29.05 -42.53 -18.19
CA GLN A 560 28.82 -42.25 -19.61
C GLN A 560 27.39 -41.77 -19.85
N GLY A 561 27.17 -40.99 -20.90
CA GLY A 561 25.85 -40.42 -21.21
C GLY A 561 25.27 -39.53 -20.11
N LEU A 562 24.00 -39.19 -20.21
CA LEU A 562 23.33 -38.38 -19.19
C LEU A 562 22.99 -39.26 -17.98
N SER A 563 22.32 -40.38 -18.23
CA SER A 563 21.86 -41.27 -17.15
C SER A 563 23.04 -41.90 -16.41
N GLY A 564 24.09 -42.33 -17.09
CA GLY A 564 25.27 -42.88 -16.43
C GLY A 564 26.05 -41.84 -15.62
N TRP A 565 26.13 -40.59 -16.09
CA TRP A 565 26.72 -39.51 -15.29
C TRP A 565 25.91 -39.21 -14.02
N VAL A 566 24.57 -39.17 -14.13
CA VAL A 566 23.65 -38.98 -13.01
C VAL A 566 23.79 -40.10 -11.99
N ALA A 567 23.87 -41.35 -12.44
CA ALA A 567 24.06 -42.50 -11.55
C ALA A 567 25.40 -42.44 -10.80
N ARG A 568 26.49 -42.01 -11.46
CA ARG A 568 27.81 -41.94 -10.83
C ARG A 568 27.95 -40.78 -9.84
N ASN A 569 27.36 -39.63 -10.14
CA ASN A 569 27.54 -38.40 -9.35
C ASN A 569 26.39 -38.13 -8.39
N GLU A 570 25.32 -38.92 -8.45
CA GLU A 570 24.07 -38.78 -7.69
C GLU A 570 23.44 -37.40 -7.74
N LYS A 571 23.70 -36.67 -8.83
CA LYS A 571 23.19 -35.31 -9.05
C LYS A 571 22.26 -35.33 -10.25
N PRO A 572 21.08 -34.70 -10.15
CA PRO A 572 20.15 -34.65 -11.27
C PRO A 572 20.66 -33.71 -12.36
N ILE A 573 20.21 -33.95 -13.60
CA ILE A 573 20.45 -33.08 -14.75
C ILE A 573 19.10 -32.58 -15.26
N THR A 574 18.98 -31.28 -15.52
CA THR A 574 17.80 -30.65 -16.11
C THR A 574 18.16 -30.09 -17.48
N ASN A 575 17.32 -30.35 -18.48
CA ASN A 575 17.51 -29.95 -19.88
C ASN A 575 18.86 -30.41 -20.48
N GLY A 576 19.30 -31.62 -20.13
CA GLY A 576 20.43 -32.27 -20.79
C GLY A 576 20.12 -32.60 -22.24
N ASN A 577 21.14 -32.73 -23.09
CA ASN A 577 20.96 -33.11 -24.49
C ASN A 577 20.77 -34.65 -24.62
N PRO A 578 19.60 -35.15 -25.04
CA PRO A 578 19.32 -36.59 -25.14
C PRO A 578 20.30 -37.37 -26.02
N ALA A 579 20.90 -36.72 -27.04
CA ALA A 579 21.91 -37.35 -27.90
C ALA A 579 23.16 -37.82 -27.12
N ALA A 580 23.42 -37.25 -25.94
CA ALA A 580 24.53 -37.67 -25.10
C ALA A 580 24.40 -39.11 -24.57
N GLU A 581 23.20 -39.67 -24.48
CA GLU A 581 22.98 -41.06 -24.03
C GLU A 581 23.57 -42.12 -24.97
N ILE A 582 23.86 -41.74 -26.22
CA ILE A 582 24.21 -42.67 -27.30
C ILE A 582 25.58 -42.31 -27.88
N LEU A 583 26.16 -41.16 -27.50
CA LEU A 583 27.45 -40.66 -27.98
C LEU A 583 28.61 -41.64 -27.73
N HIS A 584 28.53 -42.49 -26.70
CA HIS A 584 29.54 -43.51 -26.39
C HIS A 584 29.46 -44.75 -27.30
N LEU A 585 28.37 -44.95 -28.06
CA LEU A 585 28.18 -46.11 -28.95
C LEU A 585 28.78 -45.92 -30.36
N GLY A 586 29.37 -44.77 -30.66
CA GLY A 586 30.07 -44.51 -31.93
C GLY A 586 29.19 -43.97 -33.08
N LYS A 587 29.84 -43.60 -34.19
CA LYS A 587 29.32 -42.77 -35.31
C LYS A 587 28.17 -43.36 -36.14
N THR A 588 27.70 -44.57 -35.88
CA THR A 588 26.60 -45.23 -36.62
C THR A 588 25.24 -45.16 -35.91
N SER A 589 25.12 -44.34 -34.87
CA SER A 589 23.94 -44.32 -34.02
C SER A 589 22.79 -43.48 -34.61
N ARG A 590 21.55 -44.02 -34.56
CA ARG A 590 20.32 -43.30 -34.96
C ARG A 590 20.22 -41.95 -34.23
N VAL A 591 19.92 -40.88 -34.96
CA VAL A 591 19.75 -39.54 -34.39
C VAL A 591 18.36 -39.44 -33.75
N THR A 592 18.32 -39.18 -32.44
CA THR A 592 17.05 -38.90 -31.74
C THR A 592 16.53 -37.51 -32.10
N GLY A 593 15.22 -37.39 -32.27
CA GLY A 593 14.53 -36.10 -32.47
C GLY A 593 14.28 -35.32 -31.17
N LEU A 594 14.72 -35.85 -30.02
CA LEU A 594 14.52 -35.26 -28.70
C LEU A 594 15.62 -34.23 -28.38
N GLN A 595 15.25 -33.11 -27.76
CA GLN A 595 16.16 -31.96 -27.56
C GLN A 595 16.41 -31.60 -26.10
N SER A 596 15.60 -32.10 -25.17
CA SER A 596 15.82 -31.89 -23.73
C SER A 596 15.53 -33.15 -22.92
N ALA A 597 16.31 -33.35 -21.86
CA ALA A 597 16.15 -34.46 -20.92
C ALA A 597 16.18 -33.96 -19.47
N LEU A 598 15.32 -34.51 -18.62
CA LEU A 598 15.35 -34.38 -17.17
C LEU A 598 15.68 -35.75 -16.57
N CYS A 599 16.85 -35.86 -15.96
CA CYS A 599 17.40 -37.11 -15.44
C CYS A 599 17.56 -37.00 -13.92
N VAL A 600 17.02 -37.95 -13.15
CA VAL A 600 17.17 -37.99 -11.68
C VAL A 600 17.63 -39.37 -11.19
N PRO A 601 18.48 -39.43 -10.15
CA PRO A 601 18.88 -40.70 -9.58
C PRO A 601 17.75 -41.31 -8.74
N LEU A 602 17.54 -42.62 -8.88
CA LEU A 602 16.69 -43.43 -8.03
C LEU A 602 17.57 -44.01 -6.91
N ARG A 603 17.52 -43.40 -5.73
CA ARG A 603 18.37 -43.78 -4.60
C ARG A 603 17.74 -44.93 -3.82
N GLY A 604 18.49 -46.02 -3.69
CA GLY A 604 18.21 -47.13 -2.79
C GLY A 604 18.92 -46.96 -1.44
N ARG A 605 18.91 -48.01 -0.62
CA ARG A 605 19.57 -48.09 0.69
C ARG A 605 21.09 -48.23 0.59
N GLU A 606 21.59 -48.91 -0.44
CA GLU A 606 23.01 -49.22 -0.63
C GLU A 606 23.69 -48.39 -1.73
N GLY A 607 22.97 -47.45 -2.35
CA GLY A 607 23.48 -46.59 -3.43
C GLY A 607 22.41 -46.28 -4.47
N VAL A 608 22.82 -45.87 -5.68
CA VAL A 608 21.89 -45.62 -6.79
C VAL A 608 21.37 -46.94 -7.36
N ALA A 609 20.10 -47.24 -7.13
CA ALA A 609 19.42 -48.42 -7.68
C ALA A 609 19.13 -48.27 -9.18
N GLY A 610 19.02 -47.03 -9.67
CA GLY A 610 18.73 -46.75 -11.07
C GLY A 610 18.64 -45.25 -11.38
N VAL A 611 18.21 -44.92 -12.59
CA VAL A 611 17.98 -43.55 -13.05
C VAL A 611 16.65 -43.47 -13.78
N LEU A 612 15.88 -42.44 -13.45
CA LEU A 612 14.66 -42.09 -14.16
C LEU A 612 14.95 -40.90 -15.06
N THR A 613 14.68 -41.06 -16.35
CA THR A 613 14.90 -40.03 -17.36
C THR A 613 13.63 -39.75 -18.15
N LEU A 614 13.27 -38.47 -18.21
CA LEU A 614 12.19 -37.94 -19.05
C LEU A 614 12.82 -37.18 -20.23
N TYR A 615 12.27 -37.35 -21.43
CA TYR A 615 12.74 -36.69 -22.65
C TYR A 615 11.63 -35.90 -23.32
N CYS A 616 11.99 -34.78 -23.95
CA CYS A 616 11.07 -33.95 -24.73
C CYS A 616 11.72 -33.47 -26.05
N ARG A 617 10.89 -33.29 -27.09
CA ARG A 617 11.27 -32.77 -28.41
C ARG A 617 11.60 -31.29 -28.38
N GLU A 618 11.04 -30.54 -27.43
CA GLU A 618 11.30 -29.12 -27.28
C GLU A 618 12.59 -28.85 -26.49
N LYS A 619 13.28 -27.76 -26.82
CA LYS A 619 14.47 -27.32 -26.09
C LYS A 619 14.06 -26.62 -24.79
N ASN A 620 14.77 -26.92 -23.69
CA ASN A 620 14.52 -26.33 -22.37
C ASN A 620 13.11 -26.53 -21.78
N SER A 621 12.47 -27.67 -22.08
CA SER A 621 11.09 -27.96 -21.66
C SER A 621 10.93 -28.17 -20.14
N PHE A 622 11.99 -28.57 -19.42
CA PHE A 622 11.90 -28.87 -18.00
C PHE A 622 12.27 -27.68 -17.11
N THR A 623 11.39 -27.33 -16.17
CA THR A 623 11.58 -26.23 -15.21
C THR A 623 12.20 -26.73 -13.89
N LYS A 624 12.59 -25.79 -13.02
CA LYS A 624 13.04 -26.10 -11.64
C LYS A 624 11.95 -26.77 -10.80
N GLU A 625 10.68 -26.50 -11.11
CA GLU A 625 9.53 -27.11 -10.47
C GLU A 625 9.37 -28.58 -10.88
N HIS A 626 9.52 -28.89 -12.18
CA HIS A 626 9.53 -30.27 -12.68
C HIS A 626 10.64 -31.11 -12.03
N LEU A 627 11.82 -30.53 -11.82
CA LEU A 627 12.91 -31.21 -11.10
C LEU A 627 12.53 -31.50 -9.64
N ARG A 628 11.89 -30.57 -8.93
CA ARG A 628 11.48 -30.77 -7.53
C ARG A 628 10.44 -31.89 -7.41
N MET A 629 9.41 -31.88 -8.26
CA MET A 629 8.39 -32.93 -8.31
C MET A 629 9.01 -34.31 -8.56
N LEU A 630 9.91 -34.40 -9.53
CA LEU A 630 10.53 -35.67 -9.90
C LEU A 630 11.50 -36.19 -8.83
N LEU A 631 12.25 -35.32 -8.14
CA LEU A 631 13.12 -35.70 -7.03
C LEU A 631 12.32 -36.19 -5.80
N ALA A 632 11.16 -35.58 -5.54
CA ALA A 632 10.29 -36.01 -4.45
C ALA A 632 9.80 -37.46 -4.69
N ALA A 633 9.42 -37.78 -5.93
CA ALA A 633 9.05 -39.14 -6.34
C ALA A 633 10.26 -40.11 -6.36
N SER A 634 11.42 -39.67 -6.82
CA SER A 634 12.60 -40.53 -7.05
C SER A 634 13.14 -41.18 -5.77
N SER A 635 13.03 -40.48 -4.64
CA SER A 635 13.49 -40.96 -3.32
C SER A 635 12.77 -42.22 -2.86
N LYS A 636 11.45 -42.33 -3.10
CA LYS A 636 10.65 -43.51 -2.74
C LYS A 636 10.71 -44.57 -3.83
N LEU A 637 10.70 -44.17 -5.10
CA LEU A 637 10.83 -45.08 -6.24
C LEU A 637 12.12 -45.90 -6.19
N GLY A 638 13.25 -45.29 -5.79
CA GLY A 638 14.52 -46.01 -5.70
C GLY A 638 14.50 -47.16 -4.69
N VAL A 639 13.89 -46.97 -3.53
CA VAL A 639 13.74 -48.03 -2.51
C VAL A 639 12.80 -49.14 -3.01
N SER A 640 11.69 -48.79 -3.66
CA SER A 640 10.77 -49.79 -4.24
C SER A 640 11.41 -50.60 -5.35
N VAL A 641 12.16 -49.96 -6.25
CA VAL A 641 12.89 -50.62 -7.34
C VAL A 641 13.95 -51.58 -6.78
N GLU A 642 14.73 -51.16 -5.78
CA GLU A 642 15.73 -52.01 -5.14
C GLU A 642 15.09 -53.24 -4.46
N ASN A 643 13.98 -53.05 -3.74
CA ASN A 643 13.27 -54.15 -3.08
C ASN A 643 12.72 -55.17 -4.08
N ALA A 644 12.14 -54.69 -5.19
CA ALA A 644 11.61 -55.56 -6.24
C ALA A 644 12.73 -56.37 -6.92
N LEU A 645 13.87 -55.76 -7.22
CA LEU A 645 15.03 -56.45 -7.80
C LEU A 645 15.61 -57.52 -6.87
N ARG A 646 15.67 -57.23 -5.55
CA ARG A 646 16.09 -58.22 -4.55
C ARG A 646 15.13 -59.40 -4.47
N TYR A 647 13.83 -59.14 -4.55
CA TYR A 647 12.80 -60.17 -4.54
C TYR A 647 12.90 -61.06 -5.79
N GLU A 648 13.04 -60.46 -6.98
CA GLU A 648 13.19 -61.19 -8.24
C GLU A 648 14.47 -62.03 -8.26
N LYS A 649 15.59 -61.49 -7.75
CA LYS A 649 16.85 -62.24 -7.58
C LYS A 649 16.71 -63.40 -6.59
N ALA A 650 15.99 -63.21 -5.48
CA ALA A 650 15.74 -64.28 -4.52
C ALA A 650 14.85 -65.37 -5.13
N GLN A 651 13.84 -65.00 -5.90
CA GLN A 651 12.95 -65.93 -6.59
C GLN A 651 13.68 -66.72 -7.69
N SER A 652 14.53 -66.07 -8.48
CA SER A 652 15.32 -66.75 -9.52
C SER A 652 16.32 -67.73 -8.91
N THR A 653 17.03 -67.33 -7.84
CA THR A 653 17.96 -68.20 -7.10
C THR A 653 17.22 -69.41 -6.50
N ALA A 654 16.04 -69.20 -5.90
CA ALA A 654 15.23 -70.28 -5.33
C ALA A 654 14.65 -71.23 -6.41
N SER A 655 14.44 -70.75 -7.64
CA SER A 655 13.97 -71.58 -8.77
C SER A 655 15.08 -72.38 -9.45
N THR A 656 16.35 -71.97 -9.30
CA THR A 656 17.53 -72.66 -9.84
C THR A 656 18.14 -73.69 -8.90
N ASP A 657 17.71 -73.74 -7.64
CA ASP A 657 18.16 -74.71 -6.60
C ASP A 657 17.34 -76.02 -6.58
N PHE A 658 16.58 -76.32 -7.64
CA PHE A 658 15.82 -77.58 -7.82
C PHE A 658 16.37 -78.50 -8.91
#